data_AF-A0A497R704-F1
#
_entry.id   AF-A0A497R704-F1
#
_cell.length_a   1.000
_cell.length_b   1.000
_cell.length_c   1.000
_cell.angle_alpha   90.00
_cell.angle_beta   90.00
_cell.angle_gamma   90.00
#
_symmetry.space_group_name_H-M   'P 1'
#
loop_
_entity.id
_entity.type
_entity.pdbx_description
1 polymer ?
#
loop_
_entity_poly.entity_id
_entity_poly.type
_entity_poly.pdbx_seq_one_letter_code
_entity_poly.pdbx_strand_id
1 'polypeptide(L)'
;MAKREPFFARLGKFVAKQYKKILLVWLVIVSGAIYPAIRLNDVLNYNEMDFLPKDLEFHEGKAIFDEYFPSNATGNTIIVMQAISGLITSEENLEYIKSLTERIYQEFNESIYTVQSILTVFDKYNNSYWEKVNEVLNAYHNLLAKNISVLNQEMYRKFDEKINATEQIANLFTKYWFNFSRTVYYGKYNTTLFSTGPNATIYQIINDFTNFTEGFAITPNYIDEVFSIVNETLPGIETVNDTLVHEIALRETNSTLFNLLNYTEGITPEEYMQIHYPLLEYYASTWTDVFTELLTTNGTIIVDGGTITNNLYENSNYSSAFTSQANVWRRLTLVNKSVFTSLNLDPFVLNETLALLDLTAIYEKAAEFLGVPELEIEEAFQPFIPTIIESVFNMGRNPTNETVRAVTDFIVEIVLSIVTTILPPPTSIDDLPSLLTQWFVSPDERVTFVLINYNSFNKTSEEIDEVINRVDAAIGKLAHDLATELQLTQTAIYHTGDDFVMETWVEQAEHDARRIDIFTIVFVLIILIIIFASFLASIIPLIAIGSSIAISMAILWFISFGLEIHFLASLFLTVTSLGAGVDYCIFIFSRYEEERKNGKQKEEAIEIAIKYAGESVFHSGLTVMIGFGALIIPDFPLLRILGIAMCIGISISILSALLIVPSIILLFGECLWWPKFLQKALRPKRWFEKKQPKKSNDEQNELPEGAPRIIRKKKQETATTTAKEKWLIRFGRKVTKNGLTITIFAIILTTPFLYFAFTMNTSTDMLGMLPKDFEGTIGRDILSERLAIGDPTPVQVIFHNLKDNPLNTSVLADTGFLCFEITLRSNLDDKTAGVRLIKTTAQPLGLLIPYQDPYYLELYADFIEPYVSKKSNTFYLEIFLDKNPYDDLSERFVQELPELIQQIINEKHLDTLQGAEIYFLGLARGLYEIKKVTDDAFPIVLPIVIFGVYIVLFILFGSYFTPIRLIITISLSIGFTLGVMVLLFSFGFQVPIFWLLPLMLFSILMGLGLDYDIFLVTRIKEYYDKGLSNREAIIQALDHTAVIITSCGILMATAYATLMLSKLWHLRELGFAFALAIILDTTVIRLILVPAIMMLMEKLNWVGPKRLMRARHHDAEFLQKVKEKSSLKPEEKKEKEK
;
A
#
# COMPACT_ATOMS: atom_id res chain seq x y z
N MET A 1 24.53 4.08 -71.59
CA MET A 1 24.16 3.50 -70.28
C MET A 1 22.84 2.76 -70.42
N ALA A 2 22.85 1.44 -70.36
CA ALA A 2 21.64 0.61 -70.44
C ALA A 2 20.69 0.98 -69.29
N LYS A 3 19.49 1.50 -69.60
CA LYS A 3 18.49 1.90 -68.62
C LYS A 3 18.02 0.66 -67.85
N ARG A 4 18.37 0.56 -66.57
CA ARG A 4 17.91 -0.51 -65.67
C ARG A 4 16.38 -0.43 -65.53
N GLU A 5 15.68 -1.56 -65.71
CA GLU A 5 14.24 -1.64 -65.44
C GLU A 5 13.93 -1.27 -63.98
N PRO A 6 12.85 -0.50 -63.72
CA PRO A 6 12.46 -0.09 -62.37
C PRO A 6 12.23 -1.31 -61.46
N PHE A 7 12.58 -1.18 -60.18
CA PHE A 7 12.60 -2.28 -59.20
C PHE A 7 11.26 -3.03 -59.12
N PHE A 8 10.14 -2.32 -58.96
CA PHE A 8 8.81 -2.93 -58.83
C PHE A 8 8.34 -3.66 -60.09
N ALA A 9 8.79 -3.26 -61.28
CA ALA A 9 8.51 -4.02 -62.50
C ALA A 9 9.26 -5.37 -62.51
N ARG A 10 10.51 -5.39 -62.05
CA ARG A 10 11.29 -6.64 -61.89
C ARG A 10 10.68 -7.55 -60.82
N LEU A 11 10.23 -6.96 -59.70
CA LEU A 11 9.52 -7.70 -58.66
C LEU A 11 8.22 -8.32 -59.19
N GLY A 12 7.43 -7.56 -59.95
CA GLY A 12 6.20 -8.07 -60.56
C GLY A 12 6.42 -9.28 -61.46
N LYS A 13 7.42 -9.22 -62.36
CA LYS A 13 7.82 -10.35 -63.21
C LYS A 13 8.31 -11.55 -62.40
N PHE A 14 9.09 -11.30 -61.35
CA PHE A 14 9.60 -12.36 -60.47
C PHE A 14 8.45 -13.10 -59.77
N VAL A 15 7.51 -12.37 -59.17
CA VAL A 15 6.35 -12.93 -58.49
C VAL A 15 5.46 -13.70 -59.47
N ALA A 16 5.16 -13.11 -60.63
CA ALA A 16 4.34 -13.77 -61.66
C ALA A 16 4.96 -15.09 -62.16
N LYS A 17 6.29 -15.17 -62.23
CA LYS A 17 6.99 -16.37 -62.71
C LYS A 17 7.21 -17.43 -61.63
N GLN A 18 7.43 -17.04 -60.37
CA GLN A 18 7.86 -17.93 -59.28
C GLN A 18 6.84 -18.08 -58.15
N TYR A 19 5.57 -17.68 -58.34
CA TYR A 19 4.54 -17.66 -57.30
C TYR A 19 4.42 -18.97 -56.48
N LYS A 20 4.53 -20.15 -57.11
CA LYS A 20 4.49 -21.44 -56.39
C LYS A 20 5.66 -21.63 -55.42
N LYS A 21 6.87 -21.21 -55.83
CA LYS A 21 8.06 -21.30 -54.97
C LYS A 21 7.99 -20.30 -53.84
N ILE A 22 7.49 -19.08 -54.12
CA ILE A 22 7.27 -18.05 -53.11
C ILE A 22 6.33 -18.57 -52.02
N LEU A 23 5.20 -19.19 -52.41
CA LEU A 23 4.26 -19.78 -51.45
C LEU A 23 4.88 -20.93 -50.65
N LEU A 24 5.67 -21.79 -51.28
CA LEU A 24 6.34 -22.89 -50.57
C LEU A 24 7.36 -22.38 -49.55
N VAL A 25 8.19 -21.40 -49.92
CA VAL A 25 9.15 -20.77 -49.00
C VAL A 25 8.41 -20.08 -47.85
N TRP A 26 7.35 -19.34 -48.15
CA TRP A 26 6.56 -18.67 -47.11
C TRP A 26 5.91 -19.65 -46.15
N LEU A 27 5.36 -20.76 -46.65
CA LEU A 27 4.76 -21.80 -45.81
C LEU A 27 5.80 -22.40 -44.86
N VAL A 28 7.05 -22.62 -45.32
CA VAL A 28 8.14 -23.07 -44.44
C VAL A 28 8.45 -22.04 -43.35
N ILE A 29 8.53 -20.75 -43.70
CA ILE A 29 8.78 -19.67 -42.73
C ILE A 29 7.65 -19.61 -41.69
N VAL A 30 6.40 -19.63 -42.14
CA VAL A 30 5.22 -19.59 -41.26
C VAL A 30 5.18 -20.82 -40.35
N SER A 31 5.41 -22.02 -40.87
CA SER A 31 5.47 -23.24 -40.06
C SER A 31 6.55 -23.17 -38.97
N GLY A 32 7.71 -22.58 -39.28
CA GLY A 32 8.77 -22.33 -38.29
C GLY A 32 8.41 -21.25 -37.27
N ALA A 33 7.58 -20.28 -37.65
CA ALA A 33 7.15 -19.17 -36.80
C ALA A 33 6.00 -19.52 -35.84
N ILE A 34 5.16 -20.52 -36.15
CA ILE A 34 3.98 -20.85 -35.32
C ILE A 34 4.37 -21.17 -33.87
N TYR A 35 5.40 -22.00 -33.67
CA TYR A 35 5.85 -22.38 -32.33
C TYR A 35 6.28 -21.17 -31.46
N PRO A 36 7.26 -20.35 -31.90
CA PRO A 36 7.66 -19.17 -31.12
C PRO A 36 6.55 -18.11 -31.02
N ALA A 37 5.68 -17.97 -32.03
CA ALA A 37 4.57 -17.02 -31.98
C ALA A 37 3.57 -17.34 -30.86
N ILE A 38 3.22 -18.61 -30.66
CA ILE A 38 2.31 -19.03 -29.59
C ILE A 38 2.96 -18.82 -28.21
N ARG A 39 4.27 -19.09 -28.11
CA ARG A 39 5.07 -18.88 -26.88
C ARG A 39 5.29 -17.41 -26.51
N LEU A 40 4.95 -16.46 -27.39
CA LEU A 40 5.05 -15.04 -27.05
C LEU A 40 4.20 -14.68 -25.84
N ASN A 41 3.01 -15.27 -25.70
CA ASN A 41 2.12 -15.00 -24.56
C ASN A 41 2.73 -15.36 -23.21
N ASP A 42 3.66 -16.34 -23.18
CA ASP A 42 4.32 -16.78 -21.95
C ASP A 42 5.41 -15.80 -21.46
N VAL A 43 5.74 -14.79 -22.27
CA VAL A 43 6.83 -13.82 -22.00
C VAL A 43 6.34 -12.37 -22.10
N LEU A 44 5.03 -12.14 -22.17
CA LEU A 44 4.47 -10.79 -22.15
C LEU A 44 4.50 -10.25 -20.72
N ASN A 45 5.03 -9.05 -20.57
CA ASN A 45 4.97 -8.29 -19.32
C ASN A 45 3.77 -7.33 -19.38
N TYR A 46 3.00 -7.27 -18.29
CA TYR A 46 1.81 -6.43 -18.14
C TYR A 46 2.00 -5.31 -17.11
N ASN A 47 3.13 -5.27 -16.42
CA ASN A 47 3.43 -4.26 -15.42
C ASN A 47 4.20 -3.09 -16.07
N GLU A 48 3.66 -1.87 -16.02
CA GLU A 48 4.33 -0.69 -16.57
C GLU A 48 5.60 -0.31 -15.80
N MET A 49 5.65 -0.64 -14.50
CA MET A 49 6.76 -0.26 -13.62
C MET A 49 8.09 -0.86 -14.06
N ASP A 50 8.05 -2.04 -14.66
CA ASP A 50 9.25 -2.74 -15.15
C ASP A 50 9.86 -2.04 -16.38
N PHE A 51 9.08 -1.19 -17.05
CA PHE A 51 9.52 -0.40 -18.20
C PHE A 51 10.02 0.99 -17.83
N LEU A 52 10.12 1.32 -16.54
CA LEU A 52 10.78 2.55 -16.09
C LEU A 52 12.27 2.56 -16.49
N PRO A 53 12.80 3.69 -17.00
CA PRO A 53 14.24 3.83 -17.27
C PRO A 53 15.08 3.47 -16.04
N LYS A 54 16.10 2.62 -16.22
CA LYS A 54 16.89 2.03 -15.12
C LYS A 54 17.77 3.02 -14.36
N ASP A 55 17.99 4.20 -14.93
CA ASP A 55 18.80 5.29 -14.40
C ASP A 55 18.00 6.27 -13.53
N LEU A 56 16.70 6.04 -13.34
CA LEU A 56 15.88 6.86 -12.45
C LEU A 56 16.21 6.60 -10.97
N GLU A 57 16.22 7.68 -10.19
CA GLU A 57 16.37 7.69 -8.74
C GLU A 57 15.35 6.78 -8.03
N PHE A 58 14.18 6.55 -8.62
CA PHE A 58 13.17 5.60 -8.14
C PHE A 58 13.73 4.18 -7.96
N HIS A 59 14.53 3.68 -8.92
CA HIS A 59 15.11 2.33 -8.83
C HIS A 59 16.21 2.25 -7.76
N GLU A 60 17.00 3.32 -7.62
CA GLU A 60 18.02 3.42 -6.57
C GLU A 60 17.38 3.42 -5.18
N GLY A 61 16.34 4.25 -4.99
CA GLY A 61 15.57 4.28 -3.76
C GLY A 61 14.93 2.93 -3.44
N LYS A 62 14.34 2.24 -4.45
CA LYS A 62 13.72 0.92 -4.28
C LYS A 62 14.75 -0.12 -3.86
N ALA A 63 15.93 -0.14 -4.48
CA ALA A 63 17.01 -1.04 -4.10
C ALA A 63 17.48 -0.81 -2.65
N ILE A 64 17.60 0.45 -2.23
CA ILE A 64 17.92 0.81 -0.83
C ILE A 64 16.80 0.33 0.11
N PHE A 65 15.53 0.55 -0.24
CA PHE A 65 14.41 0.08 0.57
C PHE A 65 14.44 -1.44 0.78
N ASP A 66 14.58 -2.18 -0.31
CA ASP A 66 14.59 -3.64 -0.30
C ASP A 66 15.79 -4.20 0.50
N GLU A 67 16.95 -3.52 0.46
CA GLU A 67 18.15 -3.92 1.20
C GLU A 67 18.04 -3.68 2.71
N TYR A 68 17.54 -2.51 3.12
CA TYR A 68 17.54 -2.08 4.53
C TYR A 68 16.24 -2.39 5.28
N PHE A 69 15.12 -2.55 4.56
CA PHE A 69 13.80 -2.90 5.11
C PHE A 69 13.25 -4.18 4.49
N PRO A 70 14.00 -5.30 4.46
CA PRO A 70 13.58 -6.53 3.79
C PRO A 70 12.33 -7.16 4.42
N SER A 71 11.97 -6.81 5.66
CA SER A 71 10.73 -7.23 6.33
C SER A 71 9.50 -6.47 5.85
N ASN A 72 9.69 -5.29 5.26
CA ASN A 72 8.62 -4.40 4.80
C ASN A 72 8.64 -4.28 3.26
N ALA A 73 9.64 -4.88 2.62
CA ALA A 73 9.78 -4.93 1.19
C ALA A 73 8.75 -5.90 0.59
N THR A 74 7.89 -5.34 -0.27
CA THR A 74 7.12 -5.98 -1.34
C THR A 74 6.02 -6.97 -0.95
N GLY A 75 4.84 -6.39 -0.86
CA GLY A 75 3.58 -6.98 -1.27
C GLY A 75 2.59 -7.17 -0.12
N ASN A 76 1.38 -6.65 -0.29
CA ASN A 76 0.32 -6.81 0.68
C ASN A 76 -1.02 -7.18 0.04
N THR A 77 -1.78 -7.96 0.79
CA THR A 77 -3.21 -8.15 0.53
C THR A 77 -4.03 -7.69 1.71
N ILE A 78 -5.20 -7.15 1.39
CA ILE A 78 -6.11 -6.58 2.37
C ILE A 78 -7.47 -7.24 2.21
N ILE A 79 -7.93 -7.90 3.26
CA ILE A 79 -9.31 -8.37 3.36
C ILE A 79 -10.10 -7.34 4.13
N VAL A 80 -11.04 -6.69 3.46
CA VAL A 80 -11.95 -5.69 4.02
C VAL A 80 -13.24 -6.37 4.44
N MET A 81 -13.71 -6.07 5.64
CA MET A 81 -14.99 -6.54 6.14
C MET A 81 -15.90 -5.34 6.39
N GLN A 82 -17.13 -5.42 5.92
CA GLN A 82 -18.16 -4.40 6.11
C GLN A 82 -19.43 -5.01 6.70
N ALA A 83 -19.78 -4.62 7.92
CA ALA A 83 -21.02 -4.99 8.59
C ALA A 83 -22.23 -4.29 7.94
N ILE A 84 -23.10 -5.08 7.32
CA ILE A 84 -24.39 -4.67 6.76
C ILE A 84 -25.33 -4.29 7.91
N SER A 85 -25.35 -5.08 8.98
CA SER A 85 -26.06 -4.81 10.24
C SER A 85 -25.27 -5.30 11.45
N GLY A 86 -25.42 -4.61 12.59
CA GLY A 86 -24.63 -4.90 13.80
C GLY A 86 -23.31 -4.12 13.87
N LEU A 87 -22.46 -4.51 14.81
CA LEU A 87 -21.10 -3.97 15.01
C LEU A 87 -20.08 -4.92 14.38
N ILE A 88 -19.03 -4.37 13.76
CA ILE A 88 -17.94 -5.17 13.18
C ILE A 88 -17.11 -5.88 14.27
N THR A 89 -17.18 -5.38 15.50
CA THR A 89 -16.56 -5.95 16.71
C THR A 89 -17.41 -7.03 17.39
N SER A 90 -18.53 -7.46 16.78
CA SER A 90 -19.34 -8.57 17.30
C SER A 90 -18.54 -9.88 17.37
N GLU A 91 -18.89 -10.76 18.32
CA GLU A 91 -18.23 -12.05 18.55
C GLU A 91 -18.10 -12.91 17.27
N GLU A 92 -19.14 -12.98 16.43
CA GLU A 92 -19.13 -13.72 15.14
C GLU A 92 -18.08 -13.18 14.16
N ASN A 93 -17.98 -11.85 14.02
CA ASN A 93 -17.00 -11.21 13.14
C ASN A 93 -15.57 -11.36 13.69
N LEU A 94 -15.38 -11.31 15.02
CA LEU A 94 -14.07 -11.54 15.64
C LEU A 94 -13.64 -13.01 15.52
N GLU A 95 -14.58 -13.96 15.65
CA GLU A 95 -14.32 -15.38 15.41
C GLU A 95 -13.88 -15.63 13.95
N TYR A 96 -14.49 -14.94 12.99
CA TYR A 96 -14.05 -14.97 11.60
C TYR A 96 -12.62 -14.43 11.43
N ILE A 97 -12.30 -13.24 11.96
CA ILE A 97 -10.95 -12.66 11.84
C ILE A 97 -9.91 -13.61 12.45
N LYS A 98 -10.19 -14.14 13.64
CA LYS A 98 -9.33 -15.09 14.32
C LYS A 98 -9.11 -16.35 13.49
N SER A 99 -10.20 -16.97 13.03
CA SER A 99 -10.16 -18.19 12.22
C SER A 99 -9.44 -17.96 10.89
N LEU A 100 -9.63 -16.79 10.26
CA LEU A 100 -8.96 -16.40 9.04
C LEU A 100 -7.45 -16.29 9.29
N THR A 101 -7.03 -15.54 10.31
CA THR A 101 -5.62 -15.41 10.68
C THR A 101 -4.97 -16.76 10.98
N GLU A 102 -5.63 -17.63 11.75
CA GLU A 102 -5.12 -18.97 12.07
C GLU A 102 -4.97 -19.85 10.82
N ARG A 103 -5.97 -19.89 9.94
CA ARG A 103 -5.90 -20.67 8.69
C ARG A 103 -4.82 -20.15 7.75
N ILE A 104 -4.67 -18.82 7.65
CA ILE A 104 -3.63 -18.19 6.86
C ILE A 104 -2.24 -18.61 7.36
N TYR A 105 -1.99 -18.55 8.67
CA TYR A 105 -0.73 -19.02 9.24
C TYR A 105 -0.53 -20.54 9.09
N GLN A 106 -1.59 -21.34 9.14
CA GLN A 106 -1.49 -22.80 8.94
C GLN A 106 -1.16 -23.18 7.50
N GLU A 107 -1.79 -22.53 6.52
CA GLU A 107 -1.63 -22.86 5.10
C GLU A 107 -0.42 -22.19 4.45
N PHE A 108 -0.04 -20.99 4.90
CA PHE A 108 0.93 -20.12 4.20
C PHE A 108 2.08 -19.60 5.07
N ASN A 109 2.40 -20.26 6.19
CA ASN A 109 3.43 -19.80 7.15
C ASN A 109 4.79 -19.41 6.52
N GLU A 110 5.24 -20.13 5.49
CA GLU A 110 6.53 -19.84 4.83
C GLU A 110 6.46 -18.65 3.88
N SER A 111 5.26 -18.32 3.40
CA SER A 111 5.01 -17.29 2.38
C SER A 111 4.55 -15.96 2.96
N ILE A 112 4.12 -15.93 4.23
CA ILE A 112 3.57 -14.76 4.89
C ILE A 112 4.54 -14.30 5.98
N TYR A 113 4.83 -13.01 5.97
CA TYR A 113 5.66 -12.39 7.00
C TYR A 113 4.82 -12.05 8.22
N THR A 114 3.74 -11.28 8.02
CA THR A 114 2.85 -10.85 9.10
C THR A 114 1.40 -10.79 8.64
N VAL A 115 0.48 -11.10 9.54
CA VAL A 115 -0.94 -10.79 9.43
C VAL A 115 -1.24 -9.76 10.51
N GLN A 116 -1.80 -8.62 10.11
CA GLN A 116 -2.16 -7.52 10.98
C GLN A 116 -3.68 -7.31 10.93
N SER A 117 -4.32 -7.37 12.09
CA SER A 117 -5.72 -7.08 12.32
C SER A 117 -5.90 -6.42 13.69
N ILE A 118 -7.13 -5.98 13.99
CA ILE A 118 -7.45 -5.48 15.33
C ILE A 118 -7.15 -6.51 16.43
N LEU A 119 -7.30 -7.81 16.15
CA LEU A 119 -7.01 -8.89 17.10
C LEU A 119 -5.52 -9.08 17.32
N THR A 120 -4.70 -9.04 16.27
CA THR A 120 -3.25 -9.19 16.44
C THR A 120 -2.65 -7.99 17.18
N VAL A 121 -3.22 -6.80 17.00
CA VAL A 121 -2.83 -5.61 17.76
C VAL A 121 -3.25 -5.74 19.22
N PHE A 122 -4.47 -6.23 19.48
CA PHE A 122 -4.93 -6.56 20.83
C PHE A 122 -3.99 -7.55 21.52
N ASP A 123 -3.66 -8.66 20.86
CA ASP A 123 -2.77 -9.68 21.40
C ASP A 123 -1.36 -9.13 21.66
N LYS A 124 -0.82 -8.32 20.74
CA LYS A 124 0.50 -7.68 20.92
C LYS A 124 0.49 -6.70 22.09
N TYR A 125 -0.54 -5.87 22.21
CA TYR A 125 -0.71 -4.92 23.30
C TYR A 125 -0.85 -5.64 24.65
N ASN A 126 -1.67 -6.69 24.71
CA ASN A 126 -1.85 -7.51 25.90
C ASN A 126 -0.55 -8.24 26.31
N ASN A 127 0.18 -8.81 25.34
CA ASN A 127 1.46 -9.45 25.61
C ASN A 127 2.49 -8.44 26.14
N SER A 128 2.58 -7.25 25.53
CA SER A 128 3.47 -6.18 26.00
C SER A 128 3.11 -5.74 27.41
N TYR A 129 1.81 -5.61 27.73
CA TYR A 129 1.34 -5.35 29.09
C TYR A 129 1.86 -6.40 30.08
N TRP A 130 1.72 -7.70 29.76
CA TRP A 130 2.14 -8.77 30.67
C TRP A 130 3.65 -8.93 30.76
N GLU A 131 4.39 -8.75 29.68
CA GLU A 131 5.86 -8.75 29.70
C GLU A 131 6.37 -7.66 30.63
N LYS A 132 5.77 -6.47 30.52
CA LYS A 132 6.05 -5.34 31.38
C LYS A 132 5.72 -5.62 32.85
N VAL A 133 4.51 -6.10 33.14
CA VAL A 133 4.13 -6.49 34.51
C VAL A 133 5.09 -7.54 35.06
N ASN A 134 5.49 -8.53 34.27
CA ASN A 134 6.45 -9.55 34.69
C ASN A 134 7.85 -8.99 34.96
N GLU A 135 8.32 -7.98 34.22
CA GLU A 135 9.58 -7.31 34.50
C GLU A 135 9.57 -6.65 35.88
N VAL A 136 8.49 -5.93 36.21
CA VAL A 136 8.27 -5.36 37.54
C VAL A 136 8.28 -6.46 38.58
N LEU A 137 7.47 -7.51 38.41
CA LEU A 137 7.38 -8.61 39.37
C LEU A 137 8.73 -9.31 39.57
N ASN A 138 9.53 -9.46 38.52
CA ASN A 138 10.88 -10.03 38.60
C ASN A 138 11.86 -9.11 39.34
N ALA A 139 11.79 -7.80 39.09
CA ALA A 139 12.58 -6.82 39.83
C ALA A 139 12.23 -6.84 41.32
N TYR A 140 10.94 -6.89 41.65
CA TYR A 140 10.42 -7.05 43.01
C TYR A 140 10.89 -8.35 43.64
N HIS A 141 10.71 -9.49 42.95
CA HIS A 141 11.15 -10.80 43.43
C HIS A 141 12.65 -10.81 43.75
N ASN A 142 13.49 -10.20 42.91
CA ASN A 142 14.94 -10.12 43.13
C ASN A 142 15.33 -9.21 44.31
N LEU A 143 14.66 -8.06 44.47
CA LEU A 143 14.86 -7.16 45.61
C LEU A 143 14.43 -7.81 46.92
N LEU A 144 13.22 -8.39 46.93
CA LEU A 144 12.63 -9.06 48.07
C LEU A 144 13.43 -10.30 48.49
N ALA A 145 13.85 -11.15 47.55
CA ALA A 145 14.66 -12.33 47.87
C ALA A 145 16.00 -11.98 48.57
N LYS A 146 16.58 -10.82 48.25
CA LYS A 146 17.80 -10.33 48.89
C LYS A 146 17.54 -9.77 50.29
N ASN A 147 16.44 -9.06 50.48
CA ASN A 147 16.17 -8.28 51.68
C ASN A 147 15.31 -9.00 52.73
N ILE A 148 14.46 -9.98 52.34
CA ILE A 148 13.57 -10.72 53.25
C ILE A 148 14.35 -11.50 54.33
N SER A 149 15.50 -12.07 53.96
CA SER A 149 16.36 -12.78 54.92
C SER A 149 16.98 -11.85 55.96
N VAL A 150 17.39 -10.65 55.53
CA VAL A 150 17.94 -9.59 56.39
C VAL A 150 16.85 -9.03 57.30
N LEU A 151 15.67 -8.75 56.73
CA LEU A 151 14.49 -8.30 57.45
C LEU A 151 14.08 -9.29 58.54
N ASN A 152 14.04 -10.58 58.21
CA ASN A 152 13.72 -11.62 59.19
C ASN A 152 14.74 -11.67 60.34
N GLN A 153 16.04 -11.61 60.03
CA GLN A 153 17.09 -11.58 61.05
C GLN A 153 16.98 -10.36 61.96
N GLU A 154 16.72 -9.19 61.39
CA GLU A 154 16.60 -7.95 62.14
C GLU A 154 15.34 -7.91 63.02
N MET A 155 14.20 -8.41 62.50
CA MET A 155 12.98 -8.58 63.30
C MET A 155 13.22 -9.49 64.50
N TYR A 156 13.87 -10.64 64.31
CA TYR A 156 14.20 -11.54 65.42
C TYR A 156 15.26 -10.93 66.36
N ARG A 157 16.22 -10.13 65.86
CA ARG A 157 17.20 -9.40 66.68
C ARG A 157 16.52 -8.38 67.60
N LYS A 158 15.60 -7.57 67.06
CA LYS A 158 14.80 -6.60 67.84
C LYS A 158 13.85 -7.31 68.81
N PHE A 159 13.27 -8.44 68.39
CA PHE A 159 12.48 -9.30 69.26
C PHE A 159 13.30 -9.85 70.44
N ASP A 160 14.53 -10.31 70.18
CA ASP A 160 15.48 -10.79 71.21
C ASP A 160 15.94 -9.66 72.15
N GLU A 161 16.17 -8.44 71.66
CA GLU A 161 16.49 -7.28 72.51
C GLU A 161 15.37 -6.99 73.50
N LYS A 162 14.11 -7.03 73.04
CA LYS A 162 12.93 -6.81 73.87
C LYS A 162 12.70 -7.97 74.86
N ILE A 163 12.91 -9.21 74.44
CA ILE A 163 12.86 -10.38 75.33
C ILE A 163 13.95 -10.32 76.39
N ASN A 164 15.21 -10.01 76.02
CA ASN A 164 16.32 -9.91 76.97
C ASN A 164 16.11 -8.79 78.00
N ALA A 165 15.53 -7.65 77.59
CA ALA A 165 15.14 -6.59 78.53
C ALA A 165 14.09 -7.10 79.54
N THR A 166 13.12 -7.89 79.07
CA THR A 166 12.07 -8.49 79.91
C THR A 166 12.62 -9.61 80.81
N GLU A 167 13.58 -10.40 80.32
CA GLU A 167 14.22 -11.50 81.05
C GLU A 167 15.22 -10.99 82.11
N GLN A 168 15.88 -9.84 81.88
CA GLN A 168 16.66 -9.14 82.90
C GLN A 168 15.79 -8.63 84.05
N ILE A 169 14.62 -8.07 83.74
CA ILE A 169 13.62 -7.65 84.73
C ILE A 169 13.10 -8.86 85.51
N ALA A 170 12.77 -9.97 84.83
CA ALA A 170 12.32 -11.20 85.47
C ALA A 170 13.41 -11.85 86.34
N ASN A 171 14.68 -11.83 85.92
CA ASN A 171 15.80 -12.36 86.70
C ASN A 171 16.14 -11.50 87.92
N LEU A 172 16.04 -10.17 87.82
CA LEU A 172 16.14 -9.26 88.96
C LEU A 172 15.01 -9.52 89.95
N PHE A 173 13.77 -9.60 89.48
CA PHE A 173 12.61 -9.89 90.31
C PHE A 173 12.74 -11.25 91.01
N THR A 174 13.17 -12.29 90.29
CA THR A 174 13.39 -13.63 90.86
C THR A 174 14.50 -13.60 91.92
N LYS A 175 15.61 -12.90 91.69
CA LYS A 175 16.75 -12.81 92.62
C LYS A 175 16.39 -12.12 93.94
N TYR A 176 15.57 -11.06 93.89
CA TYR A 176 15.16 -10.32 95.10
C TYR A 176 13.95 -10.95 95.80
N TRP A 177 12.97 -11.50 95.06
CA TRP A 177 11.83 -12.22 95.61
C TRP A 177 12.22 -13.54 96.32
N PHE A 178 13.25 -14.24 95.81
CA PHE A 178 13.78 -15.44 96.46
C PHE A 178 14.45 -15.15 97.81
N ASN A 179 15.09 -13.98 97.95
CA ASN A 179 15.68 -13.53 99.23
C ASN A 179 14.61 -13.05 100.22
N PHE A 180 13.55 -12.39 99.74
CA PHE A 180 12.41 -11.98 100.57
C PHE A 180 11.63 -13.19 101.12
N SER A 181 11.27 -14.14 100.25
CA SER A 181 10.52 -15.35 100.65
C SER A 181 11.32 -16.25 101.60
N ARG A 182 12.64 -16.38 101.42
CA ARG A 182 13.51 -17.15 102.33
C ARG A 182 13.59 -16.53 103.75
N THR A 183 13.46 -15.22 103.87
CA THR A 183 13.48 -14.52 105.17
C THR A 183 12.13 -14.63 105.89
N VAL A 184 11.03 -14.60 105.15
CA VAL A 184 9.67 -14.73 105.70
C VAL A 184 9.31 -16.19 106.06
N TYR A 185 9.78 -17.18 105.28
CA TYR A 185 9.44 -18.60 105.49
C TYR A 185 10.22 -19.27 106.64
N TYR A 186 11.45 -18.83 106.94
CA TYR A 186 12.26 -19.37 108.03
C TYR A 186 12.00 -18.72 109.41
N GLY A 187 11.30 -17.59 109.46
CA GLY A 187 10.85 -16.95 110.72
C GLY A 187 9.64 -17.62 111.39
N LYS A 188 9.00 -18.60 110.72
CA LYS A 188 7.77 -19.24 111.20
C LYS A 188 8.01 -20.48 112.09
N TYR A 189 9.25 -20.95 112.24
CA TYR A 189 9.59 -22.17 112.99
C TYR A 189 10.91 -22.06 113.78
N ASN A 190 11.01 -21.17 114.77
CA ASN A 190 11.84 -21.36 115.97
C ASN A 190 11.68 -20.20 116.96
N THR A 191 10.89 -20.40 118.01
CA THR A 191 10.64 -19.44 119.09
C THR A 191 11.36 -19.83 120.38
N THR A 192 12.68 -20.03 120.37
CA THR A 192 13.49 -20.07 121.61
C THR A 192 14.98 -19.93 121.29
N LEU A 193 15.48 -18.69 121.15
CA LEU A 193 16.89 -18.33 121.37
C LEU A 193 17.04 -16.79 121.32
N PHE A 194 16.64 -16.14 122.40
CA PHE A 194 17.02 -14.75 122.70
C PHE A 194 17.85 -14.74 123.98
N SER A 195 19.16 -14.53 123.87
CA SER A 195 19.94 -13.82 124.89
C SER A 195 21.31 -13.40 124.32
N THR A 196 21.39 -12.18 123.78
CA THR A 196 22.42 -11.14 124.03
C THR A 196 22.42 -10.09 122.89
N GLY A 197 21.97 -8.86 123.19
CA GLY A 197 22.31 -7.61 122.48
C GLY A 197 21.43 -7.17 121.29
N PRO A 198 20.52 -6.19 121.45
CA PRO A 198 19.75 -5.59 120.36
C PRO A 198 20.39 -4.28 119.87
N ASN A 199 20.60 -4.13 118.54
CA ASN A 199 20.44 -2.87 117.77
C ASN A 199 20.98 -2.89 116.31
N ALA A 200 21.51 -3.99 115.77
CA ALA A 200 22.17 -3.95 114.45
C ALA A 200 21.39 -4.49 113.22
N THR A 201 20.31 -5.27 113.38
CA THR A 201 19.79 -6.09 112.24
C THR A 201 18.57 -5.54 111.50
N ILE A 202 17.73 -4.70 112.13
CA ILE A 202 16.54 -4.12 111.47
C ILE A 202 16.92 -2.86 110.66
N TYR A 203 17.87 -2.07 111.18
CA TYR A 203 18.38 -0.89 110.49
C TYR A 203 19.08 -1.25 109.17
N GLN A 204 19.75 -2.42 109.10
CA GLN A 204 20.40 -2.92 107.88
C GLN A 204 19.41 -3.36 106.80
N ILE A 205 18.31 -4.02 107.17
CA ILE A 205 17.28 -4.46 106.21
C ILE A 205 16.51 -3.26 105.65
N ILE A 206 16.23 -2.25 106.48
CA ILE A 206 15.62 -1.01 106.03
C ILE A 206 16.62 -0.23 105.17
N ASN A 207 17.90 -0.11 105.55
CA ASN A 207 18.91 0.55 104.71
C ASN A 207 19.11 -0.16 103.35
N ASP A 208 19.04 -1.49 103.30
CA ASP A 208 19.18 -2.24 102.03
C ASP A 208 17.94 -2.10 101.14
N PHE A 209 16.74 -1.95 101.74
CA PHE A 209 15.50 -1.66 101.00
C PHE A 209 15.43 -0.19 100.54
N THR A 210 15.91 0.75 101.36
CA THR A 210 16.04 2.18 101.01
C THR A 210 17.14 2.38 99.95
N ASN A 211 18.26 1.66 100.03
CA ASN A 211 19.31 1.66 98.99
C ASN A 211 18.84 1.00 97.68
N PHE A 212 17.94 0.02 97.74
CA PHE A 212 17.27 -0.55 96.56
C PHE A 212 16.38 0.48 95.85
N THR A 213 15.76 1.40 96.59
CA THR A 213 14.97 2.50 96.04
C THR A 213 15.79 3.75 95.69
N GLU A 214 16.89 4.05 96.40
CA GLU A 214 17.79 5.20 96.13
C GLU A 214 18.79 4.92 95.00
N GLY A 215 19.06 3.65 94.66
CA GLY A 215 19.84 3.27 93.46
C GLY A 215 19.12 3.54 92.14
N PHE A 216 17.82 3.81 92.18
CA PHE A 216 17.05 4.37 91.07
C PHE A 216 17.06 5.90 91.15
N ALA A 217 18.21 6.51 90.85
CA ALA A 217 18.24 7.91 90.41
C ALA A 217 17.60 7.97 89.01
N ILE A 218 16.27 7.97 88.97
CA ILE A 218 15.51 8.36 87.78
C ILE A 218 15.72 9.87 87.65
N THR A 219 16.47 10.27 86.62
CA THR A 219 16.63 11.68 86.25
C THR A 219 15.25 12.35 86.08
N PRO A 220 15.08 13.62 86.52
CA PRO A 220 13.79 14.34 86.43
C PRO A 220 13.18 14.38 85.02
N ASN A 221 13.98 14.22 83.97
CA ASN A 221 13.52 14.33 82.58
C ASN A 221 12.59 13.18 82.12
N TYR A 222 12.56 12.02 82.79
CA TYR A 222 11.73 10.90 82.32
C TYR A 222 10.25 11.06 82.72
N ILE A 223 9.96 11.83 83.76
CA ILE A 223 8.58 12.15 84.16
C ILE A 223 8.01 13.27 83.27
N ASP A 224 8.83 14.26 82.88
CA ASP A 224 8.43 15.31 81.95
C ASP A 224 8.16 14.77 80.54
N GLU A 225 8.90 13.76 80.11
CA GLU A 225 8.70 13.08 78.82
C GLU A 225 7.42 12.22 78.82
N VAL A 226 7.12 11.54 79.93
CA VAL A 226 5.84 10.81 80.12
C VAL A 226 4.65 11.77 80.22
N PHE A 227 4.79 12.94 80.85
CA PHE A 227 3.74 13.97 80.89
C PHE A 227 3.57 14.69 79.54
N SER A 228 4.64 14.86 78.74
CA SER A 228 4.57 15.34 77.36
C SER A 228 3.79 14.38 76.47
N ILE A 229 4.09 13.08 76.57
CA ILE A 229 3.41 12.02 75.81
C ILE A 229 1.91 11.94 76.18
N VAL A 230 1.56 12.18 77.45
CA VAL A 230 0.16 12.21 77.92
C VAL A 230 -0.59 13.48 77.49
N ASN A 231 0.09 14.63 77.39
CA ASN A 231 -0.51 15.87 76.88
C ASN A 231 -0.65 15.88 75.34
N GLU A 232 0.20 15.16 74.61
CA GLU A 232 0.11 15.02 73.16
C GLU A 232 -0.94 13.98 72.71
N THR A 233 -1.28 13.01 73.56
CA THR A 233 -2.25 11.95 73.22
C THR A 233 -3.73 12.33 73.37
N LEU A 234 -4.06 13.52 73.88
CA LEU A 234 -5.45 14.02 73.98
C LEU A 234 -5.54 15.53 73.72
N PRO A 235 -5.65 15.99 72.46
CA PRO A 235 -5.85 17.40 72.16
C PRO A 235 -7.32 17.80 72.33
N GLY A 236 -7.60 18.64 73.33
CA GLY A 236 -8.85 19.38 73.43
C GLY A 236 -9.65 19.14 74.72
N ILE A 237 -9.30 19.87 75.78
CA ILE A 237 -10.22 20.57 76.70
C ILE A 237 -9.36 21.63 77.41
N GLU A 238 -9.63 22.89 77.10
CA GLU A 238 -9.04 24.05 77.78
C GLU A 238 -9.61 24.19 79.21
N THR A 239 -8.72 24.54 80.13
CA THR A 239 -8.97 25.28 81.40
C THR A 239 -9.87 24.65 82.46
N VAL A 240 -9.30 24.08 83.54
CA VAL A 240 -9.74 24.33 84.95
C VAL A 240 -8.57 24.08 85.95
N ASN A 241 -8.00 25.17 86.45
CA ASN A 241 -7.37 25.44 87.77
C ASN A 241 -6.38 24.46 88.45
N ASP A 242 -5.14 24.96 88.57
CA ASP A 242 -3.96 24.53 89.35
C ASP A 242 -4.14 24.44 90.89
N THR A 243 -5.19 23.82 91.43
CA THR A 243 -5.37 23.81 92.90
C THR A 243 -5.87 22.53 93.55
N LEU A 244 -6.03 21.43 92.82
CA LEU A 244 -6.51 20.16 93.41
C LEU A 244 -5.47 19.02 93.46
N VAL A 245 -4.36 19.13 92.73
CA VAL A 245 -3.27 18.11 92.74
C VAL A 245 -2.17 18.47 93.76
N HIS A 246 -2.08 19.74 94.15
CA HIS A 246 -1.18 20.20 95.21
C HIS A 246 -1.68 19.87 96.63
N GLU A 247 -2.96 19.51 96.80
CA GLU A 247 -3.58 19.23 98.11
C GLU A 247 -3.65 17.74 98.48
N ILE A 248 -3.44 16.82 97.52
CA ILE A 248 -3.46 15.36 97.77
C ILE A 248 -2.03 14.79 97.96
N ALA A 249 -1.01 15.44 97.40
CA ALA A 249 0.39 14.99 97.50
C ALA A 249 1.13 15.42 98.79
N LEU A 250 0.52 16.29 99.63
CA LEU A 250 1.21 16.90 100.80
C LEU A 250 0.59 16.56 102.16
N ARG A 251 -0.39 15.65 102.27
CA ARG A 251 -1.11 15.45 103.55
C ARG A 251 -1.07 14.09 104.24
N GLU A 252 -0.44 13.02 103.74
CA GLU A 252 -0.48 11.74 104.51
C GLU A 252 0.74 10.82 104.56
N THR A 253 1.96 11.23 104.16
CA THR A 253 3.11 10.28 104.29
C THR A 253 4.44 10.86 104.78
N ASN A 254 4.52 12.16 105.12
CA ASN A 254 5.75 12.74 105.68
C ASN A 254 5.63 13.34 107.09
N SER A 255 4.50 13.17 107.78
CA SER A 255 4.33 13.64 109.17
C SER A 255 3.95 12.55 110.19
N THR A 256 3.66 11.33 109.74
CA THR A 256 3.32 10.19 110.61
C THR A 256 4.53 9.31 110.93
N LEU A 257 5.54 9.23 110.05
CA LEU A 257 6.73 8.41 110.29
C LEU A 257 7.75 9.08 111.24
N PHE A 258 7.86 10.41 111.21
CA PHE A 258 8.74 11.18 112.11
C PHE A 258 8.12 11.39 113.50
N ASN A 259 6.78 11.33 113.61
CA ASN A 259 6.07 11.45 114.90
C ASN A 259 5.77 10.09 115.58
N LEU A 260 5.91 8.95 114.89
CA LEU A 260 5.78 7.62 115.51
C LEU A 260 7.04 7.18 116.29
N LEU A 261 8.19 7.83 116.07
CA LEU A 261 9.45 7.50 116.77
C LEU A 261 9.55 8.09 118.19
N ASN A 262 8.59 8.91 118.63
CA ASN A 262 8.63 9.59 119.93
C ASN A 262 7.52 9.21 120.92
N TYR A 263 6.71 8.19 120.63
CA TYR A 263 5.73 7.69 121.59
C TYR A 263 5.63 6.17 121.49
N THR A 264 6.50 5.46 122.21
CA THR A 264 6.29 4.05 122.63
C THR A 264 7.36 3.62 123.63
N GLU A 265 7.39 4.26 124.80
CA GLU A 265 7.75 3.49 125.99
C GLU A 265 6.55 2.59 126.32
N GLY A 266 6.68 1.29 126.09
CA GLY A 266 5.78 0.29 126.68
C GLY A 266 4.73 -0.39 125.78
N ILE A 267 4.94 -0.56 124.47
CA ILE A 267 4.12 -1.50 123.65
C ILE A 267 4.77 -2.88 123.62
N THR A 268 3.97 -3.93 123.83
CA THR A 268 4.45 -5.32 123.80
C THR A 268 4.54 -5.86 122.35
N PRO A 269 5.46 -6.82 122.05
CA PRO A 269 5.60 -7.40 120.71
C PRO A 269 4.33 -8.08 120.15
N GLU A 270 3.40 -8.51 121.01
CA GLU A 270 2.13 -9.13 120.62
C GLU A 270 1.10 -8.10 120.10
N GLU A 271 1.12 -6.86 120.60
CA GLU A 271 0.23 -5.77 120.14
C GLU A 271 0.68 -5.18 118.79
N TYR A 272 1.98 -5.18 118.50
CA TYR A 272 2.51 -4.72 117.20
C TYR A 272 2.17 -5.69 116.05
N MET A 273 2.16 -7.00 116.31
CA MET A 273 1.78 -8.01 115.30
C MET A 273 0.28 -7.96 114.95
N GLN A 274 -0.60 -7.68 115.91
CA GLN A 274 -2.05 -7.63 115.63
C GLN A 274 -2.48 -6.41 114.79
N ILE A 275 -1.75 -5.30 114.87
CA ILE A 275 -2.10 -4.05 114.17
C ILE A 275 -1.64 -4.05 112.70
N HIS A 276 -0.52 -4.72 112.38
CA HIS A 276 0.12 -4.62 111.06
C HIS A 276 -0.01 -5.87 110.16
N TYR A 277 -0.50 -7.00 110.67
CA TYR A 277 -0.74 -8.22 109.87
C TYR A 277 -1.78 -8.07 108.74
N PRO A 278 -2.93 -7.38 108.96
CA PRO A 278 -3.96 -7.21 107.92
C PRO A 278 -3.49 -6.34 106.73
N LEU A 279 -2.55 -5.41 106.96
CA LEU A 279 -2.02 -4.51 105.93
C LEU A 279 -1.08 -5.26 104.96
N LEU A 280 -0.27 -6.19 105.49
CA LEU A 280 0.63 -7.05 104.71
C LEU A 280 -0.14 -8.12 103.91
N GLU A 281 -1.24 -8.64 104.45
CA GLU A 281 -2.13 -9.58 103.76
C GLU A 281 -2.91 -8.89 102.62
N TYR A 282 -3.32 -7.63 102.81
CA TYR A 282 -3.93 -6.80 101.77
C TYR A 282 -2.98 -6.61 100.57
N TYR A 283 -1.76 -6.10 100.78
CA TYR A 283 -0.80 -5.90 99.69
C TYR A 283 -0.38 -7.22 99.00
N ALA A 284 -0.25 -8.33 99.74
CA ALA A 284 0.04 -9.62 99.14
C ALA A 284 -1.14 -10.14 98.28
N SER A 285 -2.38 -9.95 98.72
CA SER A 285 -3.58 -10.33 97.95
C SER A 285 -3.76 -9.48 96.68
N THR A 286 -3.56 -8.16 96.76
CA THR A 286 -3.74 -7.26 95.60
C THR A 286 -2.76 -7.58 94.47
N TRP A 287 -1.52 -7.93 94.79
CA TRP A 287 -0.53 -8.33 93.78
C TRP A 287 -0.76 -9.74 93.24
N THR A 288 -1.39 -10.63 94.01
CA THR A 288 -1.77 -11.98 93.55
C THR A 288 -2.98 -11.90 92.63
N ASP A 289 -3.95 -11.02 92.93
CA ASP A 289 -5.14 -10.79 92.10
C ASP A 289 -4.77 -10.12 90.77
N VAL A 290 -3.89 -9.11 90.77
CA VAL A 290 -3.37 -8.48 89.53
C VAL A 290 -2.62 -9.50 88.64
N PHE A 291 -1.87 -10.44 89.23
CA PHE A 291 -1.15 -11.47 88.47
C PHE A 291 -2.08 -12.61 88.00
N THR A 292 -3.16 -12.88 88.73
CA THR A 292 -4.17 -13.88 88.35
C THR A 292 -5.04 -13.34 87.23
N GLU A 293 -5.41 -12.05 87.27
CA GLU A 293 -6.13 -11.33 86.22
C GLU A 293 -5.30 -11.24 84.92
N LEU A 294 -3.99 -11.01 85.01
CA LEU A 294 -3.04 -11.12 83.88
C LEU A 294 -2.93 -12.54 83.28
N LEU A 295 -3.26 -13.58 84.03
CA LEU A 295 -3.23 -14.99 83.59
C LEU A 295 -4.60 -15.50 83.10
N THR A 296 -5.71 -14.88 83.52
CA THR A 296 -7.09 -15.30 83.17
C THR A 296 -7.74 -14.45 82.09
N THR A 297 -7.19 -13.26 81.78
CA THR A 297 -7.75 -12.37 80.75
C THR A 297 -7.04 -12.60 79.42
N ASN A 298 -7.49 -13.58 78.63
CA ASN A 298 -7.63 -13.53 77.17
C ASN A 298 -7.78 -14.93 76.56
N GLY A 299 -8.97 -15.20 76.02
CA GLY A 299 -9.16 -16.11 74.89
C GLY A 299 -9.86 -17.45 75.16
N THR A 300 -11.20 -17.44 75.17
CA THR A 300 -11.97 -18.54 74.55
C THR A 300 -11.63 -18.61 73.07
N ILE A 301 -11.09 -19.74 72.59
CA ILE A 301 -11.09 -20.10 71.18
C ILE A 301 -11.67 -21.50 71.03
N ILE A 302 -12.82 -21.56 70.35
CA ILE A 302 -13.44 -22.73 69.75
C ILE A 302 -12.74 -22.98 68.42
N VAL A 303 -12.23 -24.20 68.16
CA VAL A 303 -12.34 -24.90 66.86
C VAL A 303 -12.27 -26.42 67.10
N ASP A 304 -13.13 -27.13 66.37
CA ASP A 304 -13.45 -28.55 66.29
C ASP A 304 -12.33 -29.60 66.33
N GLY A 305 -12.68 -30.75 66.92
CA GLY A 305 -12.28 -32.06 66.39
C GLY A 305 -11.34 -32.93 67.24
N GLY A 306 -11.89 -33.68 68.21
CA GLY A 306 -11.26 -34.92 68.70
C GLY A 306 -11.14 -35.07 70.23
N THR A 307 -12.08 -35.81 70.82
CA THR A 307 -12.05 -36.39 72.17
C THR A 307 -10.82 -37.28 72.43
N ILE A 308 -10.33 -37.35 73.70
CA ILE A 308 -10.18 -38.59 74.51
C ILE A 308 -9.68 -38.27 75.96
N THR A 309 -10.63 -38.49 76.89
CA THR A 309 -10.62 -39.06 78.26
C THR A 309 -9.57 -38.78 79.35
N ASN A 310 -10.11 -38.44 80.53
CA ASN A 310 -9.64 -38.69 81.90
C ASN A 310 -9.15 -40.13 82.16
N ASN A 311 -8.09 -40.27 82.97
CA ASN A 311 -8.05 -41.12 84.17
C ASN A 311 -6.65 -41.13 84.82
N LEU A 312 -6.56 -40.88 86.13
CA LEU A 312 -5.97 -41.82 87.10
C LEU A 312 -6.10 -41.30 88.55
N TYR A 313 -6.70 -42.15 89.38
CA TYR A 313 -6.91 -42.04 90.82
C TYR A 313 -5.67 -42.52 91.61
N GLU A 314 -5.52 -42.00 92.84
CA GLU A 314 -4.95 -42.58 94.08
C GLU A 314 -3.54 -43.25 94.06
N ASN A 315 -2.56 -42.71 94.79
CA ASN A 315 -2.37 -42.99 96.23
C ASN A 315 -1.14 -42.27 96.83
N SER A 316 -1.22 -42.09 98.15
CA SER A 316 -0.31 -41.43 99.09
C SER A 316 1.19 -41.79 99.03
N ASN A 317 2.09 -40.80 99.06
CA ASN A 317 2.98 -40.52 100.20
C ASN A 317 3.98 -39.38 99.90
N TYR A 318 4.18 -38.53 100.90
CA TYR A 318 5.02 -37.34 100.93
C TYR A 318 6.48 -37.57 100.44
N SER A 319 6.85 -36.97 99.30
CA SER A 319 8.13 -36.23 99.08
C SER A 319 8.33 -35.81 97.61
N SER A 320 7.41 -35.07 97.00
CA SER A 320 7.57 -34.54 95.63
C SER A 320 8.17 -33.12 95.62
N ALA A 321 9.29 -32.92 96.29
CA ALA A 321 10.10 -31.69 96.21
C ALA A 321 11.05 -31.66 94.99
N PHE A 322 10.78 -32.50 93.98
CA PHE A 322 11.55 -32.58 92.73
C PHE A 322 10.64 -32.64 91.50
N THR A 323 9.51 -31.92 91.52
CA THR A 323 8.82 -31.40 90.32
C THR A 323 9.62 -30.23 89.73
N SER A 324 10.92 -30.45 89.55
CA SER A 324 11.80 -29.55 88.83
C SER A 324 11.63 -29.79 87.33
N GLN A 325 11.72 -28.70 86.57
CA GLN A 325 12.00 -28.66 85.12
C GLN A 325 10.86 -28.90 84.12
N ALA A 326 9.80 -29.67 84.41
CA ALA A 326 8.77 -29.99 83.38
C ALA A 326 7.75 -28.87 83.07
N ASN A 327 7.43 -27.98 84.02
CA ASN A 327 6.45 -26.89 83.81
C ASN A 327 7.08 -25.55 83.38
N VAL A 328 8.40 -25.41 83.48
CA VAL A 328 9.14 -24.20 83.07
C VAL A 328 9.29 -24.15 81.55
N TRP A 329 9.46 -25.29 80.89
CA TRP A 329 9.60 -25.36 79.43
C TRP A 329 8.29 -25.31 78.64
N ARG A 330 7.17 -25.74 79.25
CA ARG A 330 5.83 -25.70 78.59
C ARG A 330 5.22 -24.29 78.55
N ARG A 331 5.73 -23.34 79.34
CA ARG A 331 5.30 -21.93 79.35
C ARG A 331 6.07 -21.05 78.35
N LEU A 332 7.32 -21.39 78.02
CA LEU A 332 8.14 -20.62 77.07
C LEU A 332 7.61 -20.68 75.62
N THR A 333 6.83 -21.71 75.26
CA THR A 333 6.24 -21.83 73.91
C THR A 333 4.92 -21.05 73.74
N LEU A 334 4.22 -20.72 74.83
CA LEU A 334 2.95 -19.96 74.80
C LEU A 334 3.16 -18.44 74.77
N VAL A 335 4.33 -17.96 75.19
CA VAL A 335 4.72 -16.54 75.12
C VAL A 335 4.81 -16.04 73.67
N ASN A 336 5.08 -16.93 72.71
CA ASN A 336 5.30 -16.51 71.32
C ASN A 336 4.05 -15.98 70.60
N LYS A 337 2.83 -16.35 71.06
CA LYS A 337 1.57 -15.93 70.42
C LYS A 337 0.94 -14.70 71.09
N SER A 338 1.12 -14.54 72.41
CA SER A 338 0.65 -13.38 73.17
C SER A 338 1.55 -12.16 72.99
N VAL A 339 2.85 -12.35 72.73
CA VAL A 339 3.78 -11.26 72.48
C VAL A 339 3.41 -10.51 71.20
N PHE A 340 2.83 -11.14 70.19
CA PHE A 340 2.41 -10.46 68.95
C PHE A 340 1.24 -9.49 69.13
N THR A 341 0.31 -9.78 70.04
CA THR A 341 -0.83 -8.88 70.33
C THR A 341 -0.45 -7.74 71.27
N SER A 342 0.59 -7.92 72.10
CA SER A 342 1.17 -6.88 72.97
C SER A 342 2.32 -6.09 72.32
N LEU A 343 2.94 -6.65 71.29
CA LEU A 343 3.78 -5.93 70.34
C LEU A 343 2.83 -5.22 69.37
N ASN A 344 2.13 -4.19 69.85
CA ASN A 344 2.09 -2.99 69.05
C ASN A 344 3.56 -2.63 68.84
N LEU A 345 4.15 -3.12 67.74
CA LEU A 345 5.46 -2.68 67.29
C LEU A 345 5.34 -1.17 67.31
N ASP A 346 6.18 -0.55 68.13
CA ASP A 346 6.31 0.89 68.21
C ASP A 346 6.23 1.43 66.77
N PRO A 347 5.35 2.39 66.43
CA PRO A 347 5.26 2.91 65.07
C PRO A 347 6.65 3.30 64.51
N PHE A 348 7.55 3.69 65.43
CA PHE A 348 8.96 3.94 65.17
C PHE A 348 9.74 2.69 64.71
N VAL A 349 9.58 1.55 65.38
CA VAL A 349 10.20 0.27 64.99
C VAL A 349 9.60 -0.25 63.69
N LEU A 350 8.28 -0.11 63.49
CA LEU A 350 7.63 -0.50 62.23
C LEU A 350 8.21 0.28 61.05
N ASN A 351 8.35 1.61 61.18
CA ASN A 351 8.94 2.48 60.15
C ASN A 351 10.45 2.21 59.95
N GLU A 352 11.24 2.01 61.00
CA GLU A 352 12.66 1.63 60.88
C GLU A 352 12.85 0.26 60.21
N THR A 353 11.93 -0.68 60.47
CA THR A 353 12.01 -2.06 59.92
C THR A 353 11.51 -2.12 58.48
N LEU A 354 10.52 -1.29 58.11
CA LEU A 354 10.06 -1.10 56.73
C LEU A 354 11.08 -0.34 55.87
N ALA A 355 11.85 0.58 56.46
CA ALA A 355 12.95 1.25 55.77
C ALA A 355 14.05 0.29 55.30
N LEU A 356 14.19 -0.89 55.91
CA LEU A 356 15.15 -1.94 55.51
C LEU A 356 14.71 -2.73 54.27
N LEU A 357 13.43 -2.72 53.92
CA LEU A 357 12.91 -3.33 52.69
C LEU A 357 13.21 -2.47 51.45
N ASP A 358 13.62 -1.21 51.65
CA ASP A 358 13.74 -0.20 50.58
C ASP A 358 12.44 -0.06 49.77
N LEU A 359 11.31 0.02 50.49
CA LEU A 359 9.98 0.13 49.87
C LEU A 359 9.84 1.40 49.03
N THR A 360 10.62 2.44 49.31
CA THR A 360 10.66 3.67 48.52
C THR A 360 11.23 3.43 47.12
N ALA A 361 12.37 2.73 46.98
CA ALA A 361 12.89 2.36 45.65
C ALA A 361 11.95 1.43 44.87
N ILE A 362 11.11 0.70 45.61
CA ILE A 362 10.10 -0.22 45.10
C ILE A 362 8.88 0.55 44.58
N TYR A 363 8.39 1.53 45.34
CA TYR A 363 7.31 2.43 44.92
C TYR A 363 7.75 3.31 43.76
N GLU A 364 8.95 3.90 43.83
CA GLU A 364 9.54 4.72 42.76
C GLU A 364 9.63 3.96 41.45
N LYS A 365 10.15 2.72 41.47
CA LYS A 365 10.22 1.88 40.26
C LYS A 365 8.85 1.47 39.73
N ALA A 366 7.89 1.15 40.60
CA ALA A 366 6.55 0.82 40.13
C ALA A 366 5.81 2.05 39.60
N ALA A 367 6.06 3.23 40.17
CA ALA A 367 5.48 4.51 39.75
C ALA A 367 6.01 4.93 38.37
N GLU A 368 7.34 4.86 38.21
CA GLU A 368 8.02 5.09 36.93
C GLU A 368 7.49 4.15 35.84
N PHE A 369 7.33 2.88 36.19
CA PHE A 369 6.93 1.86 35.23
C PHE A 369 5.44 1.88 34.85
N LEU A 370 4.57 2.17 35.81
CA LEU A 370 3.12 2.23 35.61
C LEU A 370 2.64 3.62 35.16
N GLY A 371 3.49 4.64 35.22
CA GLY A 371 3.14 6.01 34.88
C GLY A 371 2.11 6.65 35.83
N VAL A 372 2.04 6.16 37.08
CA VAL A 372 1.14 6.67 38.12
C VAL A 372 1.94 7.36 39.23
N PRO A 373 1.36 8.33 39.96
CA PRO A 373 2.04 8.96 41.09
C PRO A 373 2.47 7.92 42.13
N GLU A 374 3.69 8.05 42.65
CA GLU A 374 4.23 7.17 43.71
C GLU A 374 3.28 7.02 44.89
N LEU A 375 2.58 8.11 45.23
CA LEU A 375 1.58 8.15 46.30
C LEU A 375 0.42 7.18 46.07
N GLU A 376 -0.05 6.97 44.83
CA GLU A 376 -1.15 6.04 44.54
C GLU A 376 -0.74 4.59 44.76
N ILE A 377 0.52 4.25 44.43
CA ILE A 377 1.07 2.91 44.67
C ILE A 377 1.30 2.70 46.17
N GLU A 378 1.84 3.71 46.85
CA GLU A 378 2.04 3.67 48.29
C GLU A 378 0.71 3.43 49.01
N GLU A 379 -0.33 4.22 48.71
CA GLU A 379 -1.68 4.08 49.29
C GLU A 379 -2.28 2.69 49.01
N ALA A 380 -2.08 2.14 47.82
CA ALA A 380 -2.55 0.79 47.47
C ALA A 380 -1.79 -0.32 48.21
N PHE A 381 -0.54 -0.09 48.61
CA PHE A 381 0.31 -1.05 49.32
C PHE A 381 0.08 -1.06 50.83
N GLN A 382 -0.30 0.08 51.43
CA GLN A 382 -0.52 0.24 52.88
C GLN A 382 -1.39 -0.85 53.55
N PRO A 383 -2.52 -1.30 52.97
CA PRO A 383 -3.37 -2.31 53.59
C PRO A 383 -2.71 -3.68 53.75
N PHE A 384 -1.67 -3.98 52.97
CA PHE A 384 -1.01 -5.28 52.93
C PHE A 384 0.23 -5.37 53.83
N ILE A 385 0.75 -4.24 54.31
CA ILE A 385 1.94 -4.16 55.17
C ILE A 385 1.85 -5.06 56.41
N PRO A 386 0.73 -5.08 57.18
CA PRO A 386 0.62 -5.96 58.36
C PRO A 386 0.74 -7.45 57.99
N THR A 387 0.12 -7.86 56.89
CA THR A 387 0.14 -9.23 56.38
C THR A 387 1.54 -9.64 55.91
N ILE A 388 2.27 -8.73 55.26
CA ILE A 388 3.66 -8.96 54.82
C ILE A 388 4.58 -9.20 56.04
N ILE A 389 4.46 -8.37 57.07
CA ILE A 389 5.27 -8.48 58.29
C ILE A 389 4.98 -9.80 59.03
N GLU A 390 3.70 -10.16 59.15
CA GLU A 390 3.29 -11.43 59.74
C GLU A 390 3.88 -12.63 58.98
N SER A 391 3.81 -12.62 57.64
CA SER A 391 4.37 -13.67 56.80
C SER A 391 5.89 -13.81 56.92
N VAL A 392 6.63 -12.69 56.98
CA VAL A 392 8.08 -12.72 57.16
C VAL A 392 8.45 -13.25 58.55
N PHE A 393 7.74 -12.83 59.60
CA PHE A 393 8.00 -13.31 60.96
C PHE A 393 7.73 -14.81 61.12
N ASN A 394 6.65 -15.30 60.49
CA ASN A 394 6.24 -16.71 60.51
C ASN A 394 7.23 -17.66 59.81
N MET A 395 8.23 -17.15 59.07
CA MET A 395 9.31 -17.98 58.53
C MET A 395 10.21 -18.60 59.62
N GLY A 396 10.17 -18.06 60.84
CA GLY A 396 11.00 -18.54 61.95
C GLY A 396 12.44 -18.01 61.93
N ARG A 397 13.16 -18.26 63.03
CA ARG A 397 14.48 -17.67 63.32
C ARG A 397 15.59 -18.03 62.32
N ASN A 398 15.51 -19.23 61.73
CA ASN A 398 16.45 -19.73 60.73
C ASN A 398 15.66 -20.24 59.52
N PRO A 399 15.21 -19.35 58.64
CA PRO A 399 14.37 -19.73 57.52
C PRO A 399 15.18 -20.54 56.50
N THR A 400 14.56 -21.56 55.90
CA THR A 400 15.17 -22.28 54.78
C THR A 400 15.01 -21.46 53.49
N ASN A 401 15.82 -21.76 52.47
CA ASN A 401 15.68 -21.12 51.16
C ASN A 401 14.28 -21.36 50.56
N GLU A 402 13.63 -22.49 50.86
CA GLU A 402 12.26 -22.78 50.43
C GLU A 402 11.23 -21.88 51.14
N THR A 403 11.37 -21.64 52.44
CA THR A 403 10.46 -20.73 53.18
C THR A 403 10.64 -19.27 52.79
N VAL A 404 11.89 -18.84 52.53
CA VAL A 404 12.16 -17.48 52.03
C VAL A 404 11.50 -17.30 50.67
N ARG A 405 11.67 -18.27 49.76
CA ARG A 405 11.05 -18.23 48.44
C ARG A 405 9.52 -18.19 48.53
N ALA A 406 8.90 -19.02 49.37
CA ALA A 406 7.45 -19.05 49.53
C ALA A 406 6.87 -17.70 50.01
N VAL A 407 7.57 -17.00 50.93
CA VAL A 407 7.14 -15.67 51.38
C VAL A 407 7.42 -14.59 50.34
N THR A 408 8.54 -14.68 49.62
CA THR A 408 8.80 -13.81 48.47
C THR A 408 7.69 -13.93 47.43
N ASP A 409 7.32 -15.16 47.04
CA ASP A 409 6.27 -15.43 46.05
C ASP A 409 4.92 -14.86 46.52
N PHE A 410 4.56 -15.03 47.79
CA PHE A 410 3.34 -14.46 48.38
C PHE A 410 3.30 -12.92 48.30
N ILE A 411 4.43 -12.25 48.58
CA ILE A 411 4.51 -10.79 48.50
C ILE A 411 4.43 -10.34 47.04
N VAL A 412 5.03 -11.08 46.11
CA VAL A 412 4.94 -10.81 44.66
C VAL A 412 3.51 -10.98 44.15
N GLU A 413 2.72 -11.94 44.67
CA GLU A 413 1.29 -12.07 44.36
C GLU A 413 0.47 -10.86 44.83
N ILE A 414 0.78 -10.31 46.01
CA ILE A 414 0.17 -9.06 46.49
C ILE A 414 0.48 -7.90 45.55
N VAL A 415 1.75 -7.78 45.14
CA VAL A 415 2.20 -6.75 44.19
C VAL A 415 1.46 -6.90 42.86
N LEU A 416 1.36 -8.12 42.32
CA LEU A 416 0.60 -8.39 41.09
C LEU A 416 -0.87 -7.97 41.24
N SER A 417 -1.50 -8.26 42.37
CA SER A 417 -2.88 -7.84 42.66
C SER A 417 -3.04 -6.31 42.67
N ILE A 418 -2.08 -5.58 43.23
CA ILE A 418 -2.09 -4.12 43.27
C ILE A 418 -1.90 -3.54 41.86
N VAL A 419 -0.88 -4.02 41.15
CA VAL A 419 -0.54 -3.59 39.78
C VAL A 419 -1.73 -3.78 38.84
N THR A 420 -2.36 -4.95 38.86
CA THR A 420 -3.54 -5.25 38.02
C THR A 420 -4.82 -4.53 38.46
N THR A 421 -4.85 -3.95 39.66
CA THR A 421 -5.97 -3.10 40.11
C THR A 421 -5.80 -1.66 39.63
N ILE A 422 -4.57 -1.14 39.68
CA ILE A 422 -4.23 0.22 39.25
C ILE A 422 -4.27 0.32 37.73
N LEU A 423 -3.66 -0.66 37.04
CA LEU A 423 -3.65 -0.75 35.59
C LEU A 423 -4.27 -2.09 35.18
N PRO A 424 -5.60 -2.17 34.97
CA PRO A 424 -6.26 -3.43 34.62
C PRO A 424 -5.74 -3.99 33.29
N PRO A 425 -5.55 -5.31 33.17
CA PRO A 425 -5.18 -5.93 31.90
C PRO A 425 -6.30 -5.71 30.87
N PRO A 426 -5.96 -5.51 29.58
CA PRO A 426 -6.95 -5.39 28.53
C PRO A 426 -7.69 -6.75 28.38
N THR A 427 -9.02 -6.73 28.50
CA THR A 427 -9.87 -7.92 28.43
C THR A 427 -10.62 -8.05 27.12
N SER A 428 -10.82 -6.93 26.43
CA SER A 428 -11.54 -6.83 25.16
C SER A 428 -10.92 -5.76 24.25
N ILE A 429 -11.29 -5.77 22.97
CA ILE A 429 -10.84 -4.75 22.00
C ILE A 429 -11.24 -3.33 22.44
N ASP A 430 -12.35 -3.19 23.16
CA ASP A 430 -12.83 -1.90 23.66
C ASP A 430 -11.90 -1.30 24.72
N ASP A 431 -11.04 -2.11 25.34
CA ASP A 431 -10.02 -1.67 26.31
C ASP A 431 -8.76 -1.12 25.61
N LEU A 432 -8.65 -1.25 24.28
CA LEU A 432 -7.55 -0.67 23.53
C LEU A 432 -7.63 0.86 23.55
N PRO A 433 -6.48 1.56 23.59
CA PRO A 433 -6.42 2.99 23.36
C PRO A 433 -7.20 3.35 22.09
N SER A 434 -8.09 4.35 22.19
CA SER A 434 -8.99 4.74 21.10
C SER A 434 -8.27 5.01 19.78
N LEU A 435 -7.03 5.47 19.84
CA LEU A 435 -6.17 5.67 18.68
C LEU A 435 -5.88 4.36 17.94
N LEU A 436 -5.52 3.29 18.66
CA LEU A 436 -5.24 1.98 18.06
C LEU A 436 -6.50 1.35 17.46
N THR A 437 -7.65 1.54 18.10
CA THR A 437 -8.93 1.03 17.59
C THR A 437 -9.36 1.76 16.32
N GLN A 438 -9.25 3.09 16.27
CA GLN A 438 -9.61 3.91 15.09
C GLN A 438 -8.77 3.62 13.84
N TRP A 439 -7.64 2.92 14.00
CA TRP A 439 -6.76 2.53 12.88
C TRP A 439 -7.28 1.34 12.12
N PHE A 440 -7.87 0.37 12.82
CA PHE A 440 -8.36 -0.87 12.24
C PHE A 440 -9.87 -0.92 12.16
N VAL A 441 -10.57 -0.05 12.88
CA VAL A 441 -12.04 0.00 12.94
C VAL A 441 -12.49 1.40 12.57
N SER A 442 -13.47 1.49 11.67
CA SER A 442 -14.05 2.75 11.26
C SER A 442 -14.78 3.45 12.41
N PRO A 443 -14.91 4.80 12.41
CA PRO A 443 -15.61 5.51 13.48
C PRO A 443 -17.08 5.11 13.68
N ASP A 444 -17.73 4.53 12.66
CA ASP A 444 -19.09 3.98 12.73
C ASP A 444 -19.12 2.50 13.16
N GLU A 445 -17.97 1.91 13.52
CA GLU A 445 -17.79 0.52 13.96
C GLU A 445 -18.37 -0.52 12.99
N ARG A 446 -18.33 -0.22 11.69
CA ARG A 446 -18.89 -1.09 10.64
C ARG A 446 -17.87 -1.64 9.68
N VAL A 447 -16.66 -1.08 9.63
CA VAL A 447 -15.61 -1.52 8.73
C VAL A 447 -14.37 -1.87 9.50
N THR A 448 -13.76 -2.99 9.13
CA THR A 448 -12.43 -3.37 9.57
C THR A 448 -11.67 -4.04 8.44
N PHE A 449 -10.38 -4.29 8.63
CA PHE A 449 -9.55 -4.98 7.65
C PHE A 449 -8.52 -5.90 8.29
N VAL A 450 -8.07 -6.87 7.51
CA VAL A 450 -6.95 -7.74 7.80
C VAL A 450 -5.89 -7.49 6.72
N LEU A 451 -4.74 -6.95 7.11
CA LEU A 451 -3.59 -6.70 6.25
C LEU A 451 -2.64 -7.88 6.34
N ILE A 452 -2.25 -8.44 5.20
CA ILE A 452 -1.39 -9.61 5.11
C ILE A 452 -0.18 -9.21 4.29
N ASN A 453 0.99 -9.24 4.92
CA ASN A 453 2.25 -8.90 4.27
C ASN A 453 2.99 -10.17 3.89
N TYR A 454 3.45 -10.23 2.65
CA TYR A 454 4.17 -11.39 2.13
C TYR A 454 5.62 -11.44 2.64
N ASN A 455 6.15 -12.65 2.75
CA ASN A 455 7.55 -12.87 3.09
C ASN A 455 8.43 -12.73 1.84
N SER A 456 9.17 -11.63 1.77
CA SER A 456 10.12 -11.31 0.69
C SER A 456 11.56 -11.63 1.03
N PHE A 457 11.83 -12.15 2.23
CA PHE A 457 13.20 -12.33 2.71
C PHE A 457 14.01 -13.28 1.82
N ASN A 458 15.17 -12.80 1.32
CA ASN A 458 16.08 -13.51 0.41
C ASN A 458 15.46 -13.96 -0.93
N LYS A 459 14.34 -13.40 -1.35
CA LYS A 459 13.71 -13.72 -2.64
C LYS A 459 14.05 -12.68 -3.69
N THR A 460 14.16 -13.11 -4.95
CA THR A 460 14.20 -12.18 -6.09
C THR A 460 12.81 -11.57 -6.33
N SER A 461 12.71 -10.45 -7.04
CA SER A 461 11.41 -9.85 -7.40
C SER A 461 10.49 -10.85 -8.12
N GLU A 462 11.02 -11.67 -9.03
CA GLU A 462 10.24 -12.71 -9.72
C GLU A 462 9.71 -13.79 -8.76
N GLU A 463 10.51 -14.23 -7.78
CA GLU A 463 10.08 -15.20 -6.76
C GLU A 463 9.02 -14.63 -5.82
N ILE A 464 9.04 -13.31 -5.60
CA ILE A 464 8.05 -12.59 -4.80
C ILE A 464 6.74 -12.52 -5.58
N ASP A 465 6.77 -12.11 -6.85
CA ASP A 465 5.58 -12.03 -7.69
C ASP A 465 4.89 -13.39 -7.86
N GLU A 466 5.64 -14.49 -7.98
CA GLU A 466 5.06 -15.85 -8.04
C GLU A 466 4.38 -16.25 -6.71
N VAL A 467 4.97 -15.85 -5.58
CA VAL A 467 4.38 -16.10 -4.26
C VAL A 467 3.12 -15.25 -4.07
N ILE A 468 3.16 -13.97 -4.43
CA ILE A 468 2.02 -13.06 -4.38
C ILE A 468 0.87 -13.65 -5.19
N ASN A 469 1.03 -13.86 -6.51
CA ASN A 469 -0.07 -14.33 -7.37
C ASN A 469 -0.69 -15.66 -6.89
N ARG A 470 0.13 -16.58 -6.36
CA ARG A 470 -0.38 -17.87 -5.85
C ARG A 470 -1.11 -17.73 -4.51
N VAL A 471 -0.56 -16.95 -3.60
CA VAL A 471 -1.02 -16.87 -2.21
C VAL A 471 -2.19 -15.89 -2.10
N ASP A 472 -2.16 -14.79 -2.84
CA ASP A 472 -3.19 -13.76 -2.87
C ASP A 472 -4.56 -14.31 -3.28
N ALA A 473 -4.63 -14.96 -4.45
CA ALA A 473 -5.84 -15.61 -4.92
C ALA A 473 -6.34 -16.71 -3.96
N ALA A 474 -5.42 -17.42 -3.29
CA ALA A 474 -5.77 -18.45 -2.33
C ALA A 474 -6.34 -17.86 -1.03
N ILE A 475 -5.78 -16.74 -0.54
CA ILE A 475 -6.28 -15.99 0.61
C ILE A 475 -7.68 -15.44 0.31
N GLY A 476 -7.89 -14.80 -0.84
CA GLY A 476 -9.19 -14.27 -1.24
C GLY A 476 -10.26 -15.35 -1.26
N LYS A 477 -9.95 -16.51 -1.83
CA LYS A 477 -10.84 -17.67 -1.83
C LYS A 477 -11.08 -18.22 -0.42
N LEU A 478 -10.03 -18.38 0.39
CA LEU A 478 -10.11 -18.84 1.77
C LEU A 478 -11.02 -17.94 2.60
N ALA A 479 -10.91 -16.62 2.44
CA ALA A 479 -11.75 -15.63 3.09
C ALA A 479 -13.24 -15.84 2.75
N HIS A 480 -13.57 -16.00 1.46
CA HIS A 480 -14.94 -16.22 1.02
C HIS A 480 -15.51 -17.58 1.47
N ASP A 481 -14.71 -18.64 1.36
CA ASP A 481 -15.10 -19.99 1.76
C ASP A 481 -15.37 -20.04 3.28
N LEU A 482 -14.50 -19.41 4.08
CA LEU A 482 -14.65 -19.33 5.53
C LEU A 482 -15.89 -18.51 5.94
N ALA A 483 -16.16 -17.40 5.24
CA ALA A 483 -17.34 -16.60 5.52
C ALA A 483 -18.64 -17.36 5.25
N THR A 484 -18.61 -18.19 4.21
CA THR A 484 -19.72 -19.09 3.89
C THR A 484 -19.86 -20.21 4.93
N GLU A 485 -18.73 -20.77 5.41
CA GLU A 485 -18.69 -21.81 6.46
C GLU A 485 -19.28 -21.32 7.79
N LEU A 486 -18.92 -20.10 8.20
CA LEU A 486 -19.41 -19.46 9.42
C LEU A 486 -20.80 -18.82 9.25
N GLN A 487 -21.40 -18.88 8.06
CA GLN A 487 -22.72 -18.32 7.75
C GLN A 487 -22.84 -16.81 8.01
N LEU A 488 -21.77 -16.06 7.75
CA LEU A 488 -21.76 -14.60 7.83
C LEU A 488 -22.74 -14.01 6.79
N THR A 489 -23.98 -13.76 7.21
CA THR A 489 -25.03 -13.19 6.35
C THR A 489 -25.17 -11.68 6.47
N GLN A 490 -24.58 -11.09 7.51
CA GLN A 490 -24.66 -9.67 7.82
C GLN A 490 -23.34 -8.91 7.60
N THR A 491 -22.34 -9.57 7.01
CA THR A 491 -21.03 -8.97 6.75
C THR A 491 -20.64 -9.24 5.31
N ALA A 492 -20.33 -8.18 4.56
CA ALA A 492 -19.74 -8.27 3.24
C ALA A 492 -18.22 -8.32 3.36
N ILE A 493 -17.58 -9.12 2.51
CA ILE A 493 -16.13 -9.31 2.47
C ILE A 493 -15.64 -8.90 1.10
N TYR A 494 -14.56 -8.12 1.08
CA TYR A 494 -13.91 -7.65 -0.14
C TYR A 494 -12.42 -7.88 -0.05
N HIS A 495 -11.84 -8.40 -1.12
CA HIS A 495 -10.40 -8.54 -1.32
C HIS A 495 -9.87 -7.33 -2.08
N THR A 496 -8.84 -6.68 -1.53
CA THR A 496 -8.17 -5.52 -2.12
C THR A 496 -6.67 -5.49 -1.74
N GLY A 497 -5.95 -4.44 -2.11
CA GLY A 497 -4.49 -4.33 -1.96
C GLY A 497 -3.86 -3.93 -3.29
N ASP A 498 -2.65 -3.36 -3.26
CA ASP A 498 -1.99 -2.91 -4.49
C ASP A 498 -1.69 -4.08 -5.43
N ASP A 499 -1.20 -5.18 -4.87
CA ASP A 499 -0.87 -6.35 -5.67
C ASP A 499 -2.11 -7.02 -6.24
N PHE A 500 -3.16 -7.20 -5.44
CA PHE A 500 -4.43 -7.75 -5.93
C PHE A 500 -5.06 -6.88 -7.02
N VAL A 501 -5.05 -5.55 -6.83
CA VAL A 501 -5.59 -4.64 -7.84
C VAL A 501 -4.76 -4.69 -9.13
N MET A 502 -3.45 -4.76 -9.04
CA MET A 502 -2.59 -4.93 -10.22
C MET A 502 -2.78 -6.31 -10.87
N GLU A 503 -2.88 -7.39 -10.09
CA GLU A 503 -3.12 -8.74 -10.59
C GLU A 503 -4.47 -8.83 -11.32
N THR A 504 -5.55 -8.36 -10.69
CA THR A 504 -6.88 -8.32 -11.33
C THR A 504 -6.88 -7.47 -12.61
N TRP A 505 -6.08 -6.41 -12.64
CA TRP A 505 -5.89 -5.60 -13.84
C TRP A 505 -5.17 -6.37 -14.95
N VAL A 506 -4.08 -7.08 -14.61
CA VAL A 506 -3.33 -7.95 -15.53
C VAL A 506 -4.24 -9.07 -16.06
N GLU A 507 -4.92 -9.81 -15.19
CA GLU A 507 -5.85 -10.89 -15.56
C GLU A 507 -6.93 -10.39 -16.53
N GLN A 508 -7.51 -9.21 -16.23
CA GLN A 508 -8.52 -8.59 -17.07
C GLN A 508 -7.94 -8.16 -18.42
N ALA A 509 -6.71 -7.62 -18.44
CA ALA A 509 -6.00 -7.27 -19.68
C ALA A 509 -5.71 -8.50 -20.54
N GLU A 510 -5.24 -9.61 -19.95
CA GLU A 510 -4.99 -10.87 -20.66
C GLU A 510 -6.26 -11.45 -21.30
N HIS A 511 -7.34 -11.45 -20.51
CA HIS A 511 -8.62 -11.98 -20.94
C HIS A 511 -9.24 -11.12 -22.05
N ASP A 512 -9.12 -9.79 -21.95
CA ASP A 512 -9.57 -8.87 -22.98
C ASP A 512 -8.73 -8.96 -24.26
N ALA A 513 -7.40 -9.03 -24.16
CA ALA A 513 -6.51 -9.16 -25.30
C ALA A 513 -6.88 -10.38 -26.18
N ARG A 514 -7.09 -11.55 -25.55
CA ARG A 514 -7.52 -12.77 -26.27
C ARG A 514 -8.87 -12.60 -26.97
N ARG A 515 -9.84 -11.93 -26.34
CA ARG A 515 -11.15 -11.69 -26.94
C ARG A 515 -11.07 -10.70 -28.10
N ILE A 516 -10.36 -9.59 -27.90
CA ILE A 516 -10.17 -8.53 -28.89
C ILE A 516 -9.62 -9.11 -30.19
N ASP A 517 -8.59 -9.95 -30.14
CA ASP A 517 -7.99 -10.56 -31.33
C ASP A 517 -9.01 -11.36 -32.15
N ILE A 518 -9.80 -12.22 -31.48
CA ILE A 518 -10.83 -13.04 -32.13
C ILE A 518 -11.91 -12.16 -32.76
N PHE A 519 -12.43 -11.18 -32.01
CA PHE A 519 -13.47 -10.28 -32.53
C PHE A 519 -12.95 -9.43 -33.69
N THR A 520 -11.70 -8.97 -33.64
CA THR A 520 -11.05 -8.20 -34.70
C THR A 520 -11.02 -9.00 -36.00
N ILE A 521 -10.56 -10.25 -35.94
CA ILE A 521 -10.52 -11.13 -37.13
C ILE A 521 -11.92 -11.35 -37.70
N VAL A 522 -12.92 -11.59 -36.85
CA VAL A 522 -14.32 -11.81 -37.28
C VAL A 522 -14.89 -10.56 -37.94
N PHE A 523 -14.75 -9.37 -37.34
CA PHE A 523 -15.27 -8.14 -37.91
C PHE A 523 -14.56 -7.74 -39.20
N VAL A 524 -13.23 -7.87 -39.25
CA VAL A 524 -12.44 -7.64 -40.47
C VAL A 524 -12.89 -8.60 -41.58
N LEU A 525 -13.12 -9.88 -41.28
CA LEU A 525 -13.64 -10.85 -42.26
C LEU A 525 -15.01 -10.44 -42.80
N ILE A 526 -15.94 -10.02 -41.93
CA ILE A 526 -17.27 -9.56 -42.34
C ILE A 526 -17.15 -8.37 -43.29
N ILE A 527 -16.32 -7.38 -42.94
CA ILE A 527 -16.11 -6.20 -43.78
C ILE A 527 -15.47 -6.58 -45.12
N LEU A 528 -14.47 -7.47 -45.12
CA LEU A 528 -13.85 -7.94 -46.37
C LEU A 528 -14.84 -8.66 -47.27
N ILE A 529 -15.74 -9.48 -46.71
CA ILE A 529 -16.82 -10.14 -47.47
C ILE A 529 -17.72 -9.10 -48.14
N ILE A 530 -18.04 -8.01 -47.44
CA ILE A 530 -18.83 -6.91 -47.99
C ILE A 530 -18.05 -6.19 -49.11
N ILE A 531 -16.78 -5.88 -48.90
CA ILE A 531 -15.93 -5.15 -49.86
C ILE A 531 -15.72 -5.95 -51.14
N PHE A 532 -15.28 -7.21 -51.03
CA PHE A 532 -14.97 -8.04 -52.18
C PHE A 532 -16.19 -8.72 -52.80
N ALA A 533 -17.30 -8.82 -52.06
CA ALA A 533 -18.48 -9.61 -52.43
C ALA A 533 -18.12 -11.06 -52.82
N SER A 534 -17.11 -11.63 -52.15
CA SER A 534 -16.61 -12.99 -52.37
C SER A 534 -15.99 -13.56 -51.10
N PHE A 535 -16.29 -14.81 -50.76
CA PHE A 535 -15.70 -15.49 -49.60
C PHE A 535 -14.21 -15.75 -49.79
N LEU A 536 -13.83 -16.35 -50.93
CA LEU A 536 -12.44 -16.71 -51.17
C LEU A 536 -11.53 -15.48 -51.27
N ALA A 537 -12.01 -14.40 -51.91
CA ALA A 537 -11.24 -13.15 -52.01
C ALA A 537 -10.99 -12.50 -50.65
N SER A 538 -11.93 -12.65 -49.71
CA SER A 538 -11.85 -12.05 -48.38
C SER A 538 -10.91 -12.81 -47.44
N ILE A 539 -10.77 -14.12 -47.64
CA ILE A 539 -9.86 -14.95 -46.84
C ILE A 539 -8.39 -14.71 -47.22
N ILE A 540 -8.09 -14.33 -48.47
CA ILE A 540 -6.68 -14.14 -48.90
C ILE A 540 -5.95 -13.07 -48.07
N PRO A 541 -6.46 -11.84 -47.91
CA PRO A 541 -5.83 -10.84 -47.05
C PRO A 541 -5.65 -11.35 -45.62
N LEU A 542 -6.63 -12.05 -45.06
CA LEU A 542 -6.54 -12.58 -43.69
C LEU A 542 -5.47 -13.66 -43.54
N ILE A 543 -5.34 -14.59 -44.50
CA ILE A 543 -4.26 -15.58 -44.48
C ILE A 543 -2.90 -14.89 -44.62
N ALA A 544 -2.79 -13.97 -45.58
CA ALA A 544 -1.55 -13.25 -45.85
C ALA A 544 -1.09 -12.44 -44.62
N ILE A 545 -2.00 -11.67 -44.01
CA ILE A 545 -1.69 -10.81 -42.87
C ILE A 545 -1.64 -11.61 -41.56
N GLY A 546 -2.50 -12.60 -41.36
CA GLY A 546 -2.38 -13.50 -40.20
C GLY A 546 -1.05 -14.25 -40.18
N SER A 547 -0.54 -14.67 -41.35
CA SER A 547 0.79 -15.26 -41.44
C SER A 547 1.92 -14.25 -41.17
N SER A 548 1.71 -12.98 -41.53
CA SER A 548 2.62 -11.88 -41.22
C SER A 548 2.69 -11.63 -39.71
N ILE A 549 1.54 -11.56 -39.04
CA ILE A 549 1.42 -11.40 -37.59
C ILE A 549 2.11 -12.56 -36.87
N ALA A 550 1.89 -13.81 -37.29
CA ALA A 550 2.58 -14.96 -36.70
C ALA A 550 4.11 -14.86 -36.83
N ILE A 551 4.63 -14.45 -37.99
CA ILE A 551 6.09 -14.24 -38.16
C ILE A 551 6.58 -13.09 -37.28
N SER A 552 5.82 -12.00 -37.18
CA SER A 552 6.20 -10.85 -36.35
C SER A 552 6.19 -11.18 -34.86
N MET A 553 5.19 -11.92 -34.38
CA MET A 553 5.12 -12.44 -33.00
C MET A 553 6.29 -13.38 -32.71
N ALA A 554 6.64 -14.26 -33.66
CA ALA A 554 7.82 -15.10 -33.54
C ALA A 554 9.12 -14.29 -33.38
N ILE A 555 9.27 -13.20 -34.14
CA ILE A 555 10.43 -12.31 -34.01
C ILE A 555 10.43 -11.60 -32.65
N LEU A 556 9.28 -11.12 -32.17
CA LEU A 556 9.17 -10.54 -30.83
C LEU A 556 9.56 -11.54 -29.74
N TRP A 557 9.20 -12.81 -29.88
CA TRP A 557 9.62 -13.85 -28.94
C TRP A 557 11.14 -14.05 -28.96
N PHE A 558 11.81 -13.94 -30.11
CA PHE A 558 13.28 -13.95 -30.12
C PHE A 558 13.89 -12.68 -29.51
N ILE A 559 13.21 -11.53 -29.60
CA ILE A 559 13.63 -10.28 -28.96
C ILE A 559 13.46 -10.36 -27.44
N SER A 560 12.48 -11.15 -26.96
CA SER A 560 12.20 -11.31 -25.53
C SER A 560 13.39 -11.87 -24.73
N PHE A 561 14.36 -12.51 -25.40
CA PHE A 561 15.60 -12.99 -24.78
C PHE A 561 16.55 -11.87 -24.32
N GLY A 562 16.34 -10.62 -24.75
CA GLY A 562 17.18 -9.50 -24.36
C GLY A 562 16.44 -8.23 -23.97
N LEU A 563 15.15 -8.11 -24.33
CA LEU A 563 14.30 -6.97 -23.99
C LEU A 563 12.94 -7.50 -23.53
N GLU A 564 12.40 -6.94 -22.45
CA GLU A 564 11.05 -7.27 -22.02
C GLU A 564 10.01 -6.81 -23.05
N ILE A 565 8.95 -7.61 -23.22
CA ILE A 565 7.91 -7.37 -24.22
C ILE A 565 6.62 -6.99 -23.52
N HIS A 566 6.25 -5.72 -23.59
CA HIS A 566 4.98 -5.27 -23.03
C HIS A 566 3.77 -5.80 -23.83
N PHE A 567 2.67 -6.15 -23.17
CA PHE A 567 1.47 -6.68 -23.84
C PHE A 567 0.90 -5.72 -24.88
N LEU A 568 0.95 -4.40 -24.63
CA LEU A 568 0.51 -3.38 -25.60
C LEU A 568 1.27 -3.48 -26.92
N ALA A 569 2.54 -3.91 -26.91
CA ALA A 569 3.32 -4.10 -28.13
C ALA A 569 2.75 -5.20 -29.01
N SER A 570 2.32 -6.32 -28.41
CA SER A 570 1.63 -7.42 -29.11
C SER A 570 0.24 -6.98 -29.61
N LEU A 571 -0.55 -6.34 -28.74
CA LEU A 571 -1.90 -5.87 -29.04
C LEU A 571 -1.91 -4.90 -30.24
N PHE A 572 -1.08 -3.86 -30.19
CA PHE A 572 -0.98 -2.89 -31.27
C PHE A 572 -0.33 -3.48 -32.52
N LEU A 573 0.58 -4.44 -32.40
CA LEU A 573 1.11 -5.15 -33.57
C LEU A 573 0.00 -5.87 -34.33
N THR A 574 -0.87 -6.61 -33.64
CA THR A 574 -1.98 -7.36 -34.26
C THR A 574 -2.99 -6.42 -34.89
N VAL A 575 -3.51 -5.45 -34.13
CA VAL A 575 -4.54 -4.52 -34.60
C VAL A 575 -4.04 -3.66 -35.77
N THR A 576 -2.83 -3.12 -35.66
CA THR A 576 -2.23 -2.29 -36.70
C THR A 576 -1.93 -3.10 -37.96
N SER A 577 -1.40 -4.32 -37.81
CA SER A 577 -1.12 -5.20 -38.96
C SER A 577 -2.41 -5.62 -39.67
N LEU A 578 -3.48 -5.94 -38.93
CA LEU A 578 -4.79 -6.25 -39.52
C LEU A 578 -5.42 -5.04 -40.20
N GLY A 579 -5.33 -3.84 -39.62
CA GLY A 579 -5.82 -2.61 -40.26
C GLY A 579 -5.03 -2.26 -41.53
N ALA A 580 -3.76 -1.89 -41.36
CA ALA A 580 -2.92 -1.39 -42.45
C ALA A 580 -2.52 -2.48 -43.46
N GLY A 581 -2.18 -3.67 -42.97
CA GLY A 581 -1.76 -4.77 -43.82
C GLY A 581 -2.85 -5.25 -44.76
N VAL A 582 -4.09 -5.33 -44.28
CA VAL A 582 -5.24 -5.70 -45.13
C VAL A 582 -5.53 -4.61 -46.16
N ASP A 583 -5.34 -3.34 -45.82
CA ASP A 583 -5.47 -2.23 -46.77
C ASP A 583 -4.48 -2.37 -47.93
N TYR A 584 -3.22 -2.71 -47.64
CA TYR A 584 -2.21 -3.01 -48.67
C TYR A 584 -2.66 -4.12 -49.62
N CYS A 585 -3.30 -5.15 -49.08
CA CYS A 585 -3.89 -6.22 -49.89
C CYS A 585 -5.02 -5.71 -50.79
N ILE A 586 -5.92 -4.88 -50.25
CA ILE A 586 -7.05 -4.29 -51.00
C ILE A 586 -6.55 -3.47 -52.19
N PHE A 587 -5.48 -2.69 -52.04
CA PHE A 587 -4.93 -1.91 -53.15
C PHE A 587 -4.38 -2.78 -54.28
N ILE A 588 -3.63 -3.82 -53.93
CA ILE A 588 -3.14 -4.79 -54.92
C ILE A 588 -4.31 -5.49 -55.63
N PHE A 589 -5.33 -5.91 -54.87
CA PHE A 589 -6.54 -6.54 -55.41
C PHE A 589 -7.30 -5.63 -56.36
N SER A 590 -7.55 -4.40 -55.94
CA SER A 590 -8.29 -3.40 -56.72
C SER A 590 -7.60 -3.13 -58.05
N ARG A 591 -6.27 -2.98 -58.02
CA ARG A 591 -5.47 -2.76 -59.23
C ARG A 591 -5.45 -3.98 -60.15
N TYR A 592 -5.32 -5.18 -59.59
CA TYR A 592 -5.43 -6.42 -60.35
C TYR A 592 -6.81 -6.54 -61.03
N GLU A 593 -7.90 -6.24 -60.31
CA GLU A 593 -9.25 -6.28 -60.87
C GLU A 593 -9.44 -5.23 -61.98
N GLU A 594 -8.90 -4.02 -61.82
CA GLU A 594 -8.92 -2.96 -62.83
C GLU A 594 -8.24 -3.43 -64.13
N GLU A 595 -7.06 -4.03 -64.05
CA GLU A 595 -6.32 -4.50 -65.23
C GLU A 595 -6.96 -5.74 -65.88
N ARG A 596 -7.55 -6.64 -65.07
CA ARG A 596 -8.36 -7.76 -65.60
C ARG A 596 -9.59 -7.26 -66.36
N LYS A 597 -10.27 -6.22 -65.86
CA LYS A 597 -11.38 -5.56 -66.58
C LYS A 597 -10.92 -4.88 -67.87
N ASN A 598 -9.68 -4.42 -67.93
CA ASN A 598 -9.07 -3.86 -69.15
C ASN A 598 -8.60 -4.94 -70.14
N GLY A 599 -8.89 -6.22 -69.89
CA GLY A 599 -8.61 -7.34 -70.81
C GLY A 599 -7.21 -7.94 -70.69
N LYS A 600 -6.44 -7.60 -69.65
CA LYS A 600 -5.10 -8.17 -69.42
C LYS A 600 -5.17 -9.61 -68.92
N GLN A 601 -4.18 -10.44 -69.28
CA GLN A 601 -4.05 -11.81 -68.73
C GLN A 601 -3.66 -11.77 -67.25
N LYS A 602 -3.81 -12.88 -66.51
CA LYS A 602 -3.66 -12.90 -65.05
C LYS A 602 -2.25 -12.49 -64.61
N GLU A 603 -1.24 -13.01 -65.28
CA GLU A 603 0.18 -12.78 -65.03
C GLU A 603 0.56 -11.33 -65.35
N GLU A 604 0.13 -10.83 -66.51
CA GLU A 604 0.36 -9.45 -66.94
C GLU A 604 -0.36 -8.45 -66.00
N ALA A 605 -1.58 -8.77 -65.57
CA ALA A 605 -2.33 -7.95 -64.63
C ALA A 605 -1.63 -7.83 -63.27
N ILE A 606 -1.06 -8.93 -62.74
CA ILE A 606 -0.27 -8.91 -61.51
C ILE A 606 1.04 -8.16 -61.66
N GLU A 607 1.75 -8.31 -62.78
CA GLU A 607 2.97 -7.54 -63.05
C GLU A 607 2.68 -6.03 -63.01
N ILE A 608 1.59 -5.60 -63.66
CA ILE A 608 1.15 -4.20 -63.65
C ILE A 608 0.68 -3.77 -62.25
N ALA A 609 -0.02 -4.64 -61.51
CA ALA A 609 -0.47 -4.33 -60.15
C ALA A 609 0.71 -4.08 -59.21
N ILE A 610 1.69 -4.98 -59.17
CA ILE A 610 2.89 -4.81 -58.34
C ILE A 610 3.70 -3.60 -58.78
N LYS A 611 3.81 -3.34 -60.09
CA LYS A 611 4.56 -2.19 -60.60
C LYS A 611 4.02 -0.85 -60.09
N TYR A 612 2.70 -0.65 -60.08
CA TYR A 612 2.09 0.65 -59.77
C TYR A 612 1.48 0.71 -58.36
N ALA A 613 0.62 -0.25 -58.02
CA ALA A 613 0.03 -0.30 -56.69
C ALA A 613 1.06 -0.76 -55.64
N GLY A 614 1.95 -1.70 -56.00
CA GLY A 614 3.00 -2.16 -55.09
C GLY A 614 4.05 -1.09 -54.74
N GLU A 615 4.42 -0.23 -55.70
CA GLU A 615 5.26 0.95 -55.42
C GLU A 615 4.58 1.90 -54.42
N SER A 616 3.28 2.14 -54.61
CA SER A 616 2.50 2.99 -53.71
C SER A 616 2.40 2.39 -52.31
N VAL A 617 2.09 1.09 -52.20
CA VAL A 617 2.03 0.32 -50.94
C VAL A 617 3.36 0.35 -50.20
N PHE A 618 4.49 0.21 -50.89
CA PHE A 618 5.80 0.26 -50.24
C PHE A 618 6.11 1.64 -49.64
N HIS A 619 5.85 2.72 -50.39
CA HIS A 619 6.07 4.08 -49.89
C HIS A 619 5.14 4.45 -48.74
N SER A 620 3.90 3.97 -48.81
CA SER A 620 2.89 4.05 -47.77
C SER A 620 3.37 3.36 -46.49
N GLY A 621 3.70 2.08 -46.55
CA GLY A 621 4.23 1.38 -45.39
C GLY A 621 5.54 1.95 -44.84
N LEU A 622 6.39 2.55 -45.68
CA LEU A 622 7.59 3.26 -45.21
C LEU A 622 7.26 4.50 -44.37
N THR A 623 6.21 5.26 -44.71
CA THR A 623 5.77 6.38 -43.86
C THR A 623 5.26 5.89 -42.51
N VAL A 624 4.53 4.77 -42.50
CA VAL A 624 4.06 4.13 -41.27
C VAL A 624 5.23 3.68 -40.39
N MET A 625 6.23 3.02 -40.97
CA MET A 625 7.43 2.59 -40.26
C MET A 625 8.20 3.76 -39.65
N ILE A 626 8.20 4.95 -40.28
CA ILE A 626 8.85 6.13 -39.70
C ILE A 626 8.04 6.71 -38.55
N GLY A 627 6.70 6.74 -38.68
CA GLY A 627 5.81 7.15 -37.59
C GLY A 627 6.04 6.31 -36.33
N PHE A 628 6.08 4.98 -36.48
CA PHE A 628 6.37 4.06 -35.37
C PHE A 628 7.81 4.04 -34.94
N GLY A 629 8.75 4.14 -35.88
CA GLY A 629 10.18 4.14 -35.61
C GLY A 629 10.63 5.33 -34.78
N ALA A 630 9.89 6.44 -34.81
CA ALA A 630 10.16 7.58 -33.93
C ALA A 630 9.96 7.26 -32.44
N LEU A 631 9.11 6.29 -32.09
CA LEU A 631 8.92 5.83 -30.70
C LEU A 631 10.12 5.05 -30.16
N ILE A 632 11.06 4.64 -31.02
CA ILE A 632 12.28 3.91 -30.64
C ILE A 632 13.32 4.84 -30.00
N ILE A 633 13.25 6.14 -30.33
CA ILE A 633 14.28 7.13 -30.02
C ILE A 633 14.26 7.59 -28.56
N PRO A 634 13.10 7.87 -27.94
CA PRO A 634 13.04 8.21 -26.52
C PRO A 634 13.70 7.16 -25.64
N ASP A 635 14.25 7.58 -24.51
CA ASP A 635 14.80 6.69 -23.52
C ASP A 635 13.72 6.15 -22.57
N PHE A 636 12.65 5.59 -23.17
CA PHE A 636 11.58 4.95 -22.44
C PHE A 636 11.36 3.54 -23.02
N PRO A 637 11.73 2.47 -22.28
CA PRO A 637 11.63 1.08 -22.73
C PRO A 637 10.27 0.71 -23.33
N LEU A 638 9.16 1.13 -22.73
CA LEU A 638 7.80 0.84 -23.21
C LEU A 638 7.55 1.38 -24.62
N LEU A 639 7.88 2.66 -24.88
CA LEU A 639 7.73 3.25 -26.21
C LEU A 639 8.65 2.60 -27.23
N ARG A 640 9.87 2.25 -26.80
CA ARG A 640 10.85 1.60 -27.65
C ARG A 640 10.36 0.25 -28.15
N ILE A 641 9.82 -0.59 -27.25
CA ILE A 641 9.31 -1.90 -27.64
C ILE A 641 8.03 -1.80 -28.48
N LEU A 642 7.14 -0.85 -28.18
CA LEU A 642 5.96 -0.53 -29.00
C LEU A 642 6.38 -0.16 -30.44
N GLY A 643 7.33 0.76 -30.59
CA GLY A 643 7.87 1.19 -31.88
C GLY A 643 8.48 0.05 -32.68
N ILE A 644 9.31 -0.79 -32.03
CA ILE A 644 9.94 -1.98 -32.64
C ILE A 644 8.87 -2.96 -33.13
N ALA A 645 7.92 -3.32 -32.27
CA ALA A 645 6.86 -4.28 -32.58
C ALA A 645 6.03 -3.84 -33.80
N MET A 646 5.58 -2.58 -33.81
CA MET A 646 4.80 -2.06 -34.92
C MET A 646 5.62 -1.95 -36.22
N CYS A 647 6.91 -1.58 -36.16
CA CYS A 647 7.78 -1.56 -37.34
C CYS A 647 7.97 -2.95 -37.95
N ILE A 648 8.16 -3.98 -37.11
CA ILE A 648 8.27 -5.38 -37.56
C ILE A 648 6.96 -5.83 -38.19
N GLY A 649 5.84 -5.59 -37.50
CA GLY A 649 4.49 -5.91 -37.97
C GLY A 649 4.21 -5.35 -39.37
N ILE A 650 4.48 -4.06 -39.58
CA ILE A 650 4.28 -3.38 -40.86
C ILE A 650 5.26 -3.90 -41.93
N SER A 651 6.54 -4.09 -41.58
CA SER A 651 7.55 -4.57 -42.53
C SER A 651 7.18 -5.92 -43.14
N ILE A 652 6.77 -6.87 -42.30
CA ILE A 652 6.36 -8.20 -42.76
C ILE A 652 5.02 -8.13 -43.49
N SER A 653 4.13 -7.21 -43.08
CA SER A 653 2.83 -7.02 -43.74
C SER A 653 2.98 -6.48 -45.17
N ILE A 654 3.91 -5.56 -45.41
CA ILE A 654 4.27 -5.10 -46.77
C ILE A 654 4.84 -6.25 -47.60
N LEU A 655 5.76 -7.03 -47.04
CA LEU A 655 6.33 -8.20 -47.73
C LEU A 655 5.24 -9.21 -48.09
N SER A 656 4.33 -9.49 -47.18
CA SER A 656 3.20 -10.38 -47.40
C SER A 656 2.24 -9.85 -48.48
N ALA A 657 1.90 -8.56 -48.44
CA ALA A 657 1.04 -7.93 -49.45
C ALA A 657 1.67 -7.92 -50.85
N LEU A 658 3.00 -7.77 -50.96
CA LEU A 658 3.71 -7.72 -52.25
C LEU A 658 4.07 -9.10 -52.81
N LEU A 659 4.26 -10.11 -51.96
CA LEU A 659 4.70 -11.45 -52.37
C LEU A 659 3.58 -12.48 -52.31
N ILE A 660 2.85 -12.54 -51.21
CA ILE A 660 1.91 -13.62 -50.90
C ILE A 660 0.57 -13.38 -51.57
N VAL A 661 -0.02 -12.20 -51.41
CA VAL A 661 -1.32 -11.87 -52.03
C VAL A 661 -1.30 -12.11 -53.54
N PRO A 662 -0.35 -11.57 -54.33
CA PRO A 662 -0.31 -11.82 -55.77
C PRO A 662 -0.10 -13.30 -56.11
N SER A 663 0.68 -14.01 -55.31
CA SER A 663 0.96 -15.43 -55.53
C SER A 663 -0.27 -16.30 -55.32
N ILE A 664 -1.07 -16.01 -54.28
CA ILE A 664 -2.33 -16.71 -54.03
C ILE A 664 -3.36 -16.35 -55.11
N ILE A 665 -3.43 -15.08 -55.56
CA ILE A 665 -4.30 -14.68 -56.68
C ILE A 665 -3.98 -15.48 -57.94
N LEU A 666 -2.70 -15.67 -58.29
CA LEU A 666 -2.28 -16.46 -59.44
C LEU A 666 -2.60 -17.94 -59.28
N LEU A 667 -2.48 -18.48 -58.07
CA LEU A 667 -2.78 -19.88 -57.76
C LEU A 667 -4.27 -20.21 -57.96
N PHE A 668 -5.17 -19.38 -57.41
CA PHE A 668 -6.62 -19.64 -57.45
C PHE A 668 -7.32 -19.06 -58.68
N GLY A 669 -6.74 -18.05 -59.33
CA GLY A 669 -7.23 -17.52 -60.59
C GLY A 669 -8.70 -17.09 -60.57
N GLU A 670 -9.55 -17.79 -61.32
CA GLU A 670 -10.97 -17.42 -61.45
C GLU A 670 -11.86 -17.98 -60.32
N CYS A 671 -11.41 -19.02 -59.62
CA CYS A 671 -12.12 -19.59 -58.48
C CYS A 671 -12.24 -18.60 -57.32
N LEU A 672 -11.36 -17.59 -57.28
CA LEU A 672 -11.37 -16.52 -56.29
C LEU A 672 -12.70 -15.77 -56.19
N TRP A 673 -13.42 -15.66 -57.30
CA TRP A 673 -14.65 -14.88 -57.42
C TRP A 673 -15.90 -15.67 -57.03
N TRP A 674 -15.72 -16.84 -56.41
CA TRP A 674 -16.82 -17.68 -55.96
C TRP A 674 -17.33 -17.24 -54.56
N PRO A 675 -18.65 -17.26 -54.31
CA PRO A 675 -19.74 -17.63 -55.22
C PRO A 675 -20.32 -16.43 -56.00
N LYS A 676 -20.72 -16.66 -57.25
CA LYS A 676 -21.21 -15.60 -58.16
C LYS A 676 -22.56 -14.97 -57.73
N PHE A 677 -23.33 -15.61 -56.84
CA PHE A 677 -24.59 -15.05 -56.35
C PHE A 677 -24.36 -13.86 -55.42
N LEU A 678 -23.34 -13.93 -54.56
CA LEU A 678 -22.94 -12.84 -53.67
C LEU A 678 -22.53 -11.60 -54.47
N GLN A 679 -21.82 -11.80 -55.58
CA GLN A 679 -21.49 -10.73 -56.51
C GLN A 679 -22.74 -10.06 -57.10
N LYS A 680 -23.78 -10.83 -57.43
CA LYS A 680 -25.04 -10.27 -57.94
C LYS A 680 -25.86 -9.54 -56.87
N ALA A 681 -25.77 -9.96 -55.61
CA ALA A 681 -26.51 -9.39 -54.48
C ALA A 681 -25.85 -8.11 -53.94
N LEU A 682 -24.52 -8.13 -53.75
CA LEU A 682 -23.77 -7.05 -53.11
C LEU A 682 -23.16 -6.04 -54.09
N ARG A 683 -22.83 -6.42 -55.34
CA ARG A 683 -22.37 -5.43 -56.35
C ARG A 683 -23.58 -4.78 -57.02
N PRO A 684 -23.81 -3.46 -56.88
CA PRO A 684 -24.93 -2.81 -57.54
C PRO A 684 -24.78 -2.87 -59.07
N LYS A 685 -25.82 -3.29 -59.80
CA LYS A 685 -25.88 -3.29 -61.28
C LYS A 685 -25.51 -1.94 -61.92
N ARG A 686 -25.58 -0.84 -61.18
CA ARG A 686 -25.39 0.53 -61.68
C ARG A 686 -23.94 1.03 -61.71
N TRP A 687 -22.99 0.34 -61.08
CA TRP A 687 -21.64 0.90 -60.89
C TRP A 687 -20.67 0.64 -62.06
N PHE A 688 -20.96 -0.34 -62.91
CA PHE A 688 -19.96 -0.84 -63.88
C PHE A 688 -20.47 -1.18 -65.29
N GLU A 689 -21.75 -0.96 -65.62
CA GLU A 689 -22.17 -1.05 -67.03
C GLU A 689 -21.68 0.17 -67.82
N LYS A 690 -20.50 0.06 -68.44
CA LYS A 690 -20.27 0.74 -69.72
C LYS A 690 -21.25 0.12 -70.71
N LYS A 691 -22.44 0.70 -70.86
CA LYS A 691 -23.15 0.57 -72.13
C LYS A 691 -22.23 1.18 -73.18
N GLN A 692 -21.52 0.33 -73.92
CA GLN A 692 -20.93 0.74 -75.18
C GLN A 692 -22.05 1.44 -75.97
N PRO A 693 -21.83 2.65 -76.50
CA PRO A 693 -22.82 3.26 -77.36
C PRO A 693 -23.09 2.25 -78.48
N LYS A 694 -24.34 1.79 -78.59
CA LYS A 694 -24.79 1.08 -79.78
C LYS A 694 -24.40 1.99 -80.94
N LYS A 695 -23.56 1.50 -81.86
CA LYS A 695 -23.48 2.09 -83.20
C LYS A 695 -24.89 1.97 -83.80
N SER A 696 -25.70 3.00 -83.62
CA SER A 696 -26.90 3.19 -84.44
C SER A 696 -26.42 3.65 -85.80
N ASN A 697 -26.76 2.90 -86.84
CA ASN A 697 -26.40 3.17 -88.23
C ASN A 697 -27.13 4.40 -88.84
N ASP A 698 -27.71 5.29 -88.03
CA ASP A 698 -28.65 6.31 -88.50
C ASP A 698 -28.19 7.78 -88.34
N GLU A 699 -26.91 8.05 -88.02
CA GLU A 699 -26.38 9.43 -88.00
C GLU A 699 -25.49 9.74 -89.21
N GLN A 700 -26.06 9.60 -90.41
CA GLN A 700 -25.50 10.09 -91.68
C GLN A 700 -26.19 11.35 -92.22
N ASN A 701 -26.91 12.12 -91.38
CA ASN A 701 -27.43 13.43 -91.81
C ASN A 701 -26.53 14.58 -91.35
N GLU A 702 -25.82 15.12 -92.33
CA GLU A 702 -24.83 16.17 -92.26
C GLU A 702 -25.40 17.50 -91.76
N LEU A 703 -24.62 18.18 -90.91
CA LEU A 703 -24.76 19.62 -90.66
C LEU A 703 -24.20 20.37 -91.89
N PRO A 704 -24.90 21.41 -92.41
CA PRO A 704 -24.43 22.13 -93.59
C PRO A 704 -23.04 22.75 -93.38
N GLU A 705 -22.19 22.64 -94.41
CA GLU A 705 -20.84 23.22 -94.45
C GLU A 705 -20.92 24.75 -94.31
N GLY A 706 -20.58 25.25 -93.11
CA GLY A 706 -20.58 26.69 -92.81
C GLY A 706 -20.90 27.06 -91.36
N ALA A 707 -21.32 26.12 -90.52
CA ALA A 707 -21.62 26.42 -89.12
C ALA A 707 -20.36 26.92 -88.34
N PRO A 708 -20.42 28.06 -87.63
CA PRO A 708 -19.27 28.62 -86.93
C PRO A 708 -18.70 27.64 -85.89
N ARG A 709 -17.36 27.59 -85.78
CA ARG A 709 -16.59 26.68 -84.88
C ARG A 709 -17.13 26.65 -83.45
N ILE A 710 -17.70 27.76 -82.99
CA ILE A 710 -18.29 27.91 -81.65
C ILE A 710 -19.53 27.03 -81.48
N ILE A 711 -20.36 26.83 -82.52
CA ILE A 711 -21.54 25.97 -82.46
C ILE A 711 -21.14 24.48 -82.50
N ARG A 712 -20.10 24.11 -83.28
CA ARG A 712 -19.51 22.76 -83.21
C ARG A 712 -18.91 22.46 -81.83
N LYS A 713 -18.19 23.42 -81.23
CA LYS A 713 -17.66 23.29 -79.86
C LYS A 713 -18.77 23.23 -78.81
N LYS A 714 -19.76 24.14 -78.87
CA LYS A 714 -20.89 24.16 -77.93
C LYS A 714 -21.72 22.89 -78.01
N LYS A 715 -21.98 22.34 -79.21
CA LYS A 715 -22.79 21.12 -79.40
C LYS A 715 -22.01 19.85 -79.04
N GLN A 716 -20.69 19.80 -79.23
CA GLN A 716 -19.82 18.73 -78.69
C GLN A 716 -19.66 18.81 -77.16
N GLU A 717 -19.61 20.01 -76.58
CA GLU A 717 -19.59 20.24 -75.12
C GLU A 717 -20.96 19.99 -74.46
N THR A 718 -22.07 20.23 -75.17
CA THR A 718 -23.43 19.96 -74.65
C THR A 718 -23.94 18.53 -74.92
N ALA A 719 -23.46 17.83 -75.95
CA ALA A 719 -23.81 16.42 -76.20
C ALA A 719 -23.04 15.44 -75.30
N THR A 720 -21.89 15.83 -74.75
CA THR A 720 -21.13 15.01 -73.77
C THR A 720 -21.64 15.15 -72.34
N THR A 721 -22.51 16.12 -72.06
CA THR A 721 -23.02 16.44 -70.71
C THR A 721 -24.36 15.77 -70.36
N THR A 722 -24.97 14.98 -71.25
CA THR A 722 -26.31 14.37 -71.06
C THR A 722 -26.33 12.85 -70.96
N ALA A 723 -25.29 12.23 -70.39
CA ALA A 723 -25.39 10.90 -69.78
C ALA A 723 -25.42 11.06 -68.26
N LYS A 724 -26.55 10.69 -67.61
CA LYS A 724 -26.81 10.83 -66.15
C LYS A 724 -25.53 10.70 -65.30
N GLU A 725 -24.95 11.83 -64.92
CA GLU A 725 -23.68 11.89 -64.18
C GLU A 725 -23.72 11.08 -62.88
N LYS A 726 -22.66 10.31 -62.63
CA LYS A 726 -22.43 9.62 -61.36
C LYS A 726 -22.44 10.63 -60.21
N TRP A 727 -23.06 10.26 -59.08
CA TRP A 727 -23.15 11.11 -57.89
C TRP A 727 -21.78 11.58 -57.36
N LEU A 728 -20.75 10.73 -57.39
CA LEU A 728 -19.39 11.05 -56.96
C LEU A 728 -18.77 12.21 -57.74
N ILE A 729 -19.01 12.29 -59.05
CA ILE A 729 -18.52 13.39 -59.90
C ILE A 729 -19.20 14.72 -59.51
N ARG A 730 -20.51 14.68 -59.20
CA ARG A 730 -21.24 15.87 -58.73
C ARG A 730 -20.73 16.34 -57.37
N PHE A 731 -20.46 15.38 -56.47
CA PHE A 731 -19.88 15.64 -55.17
C PHE A 731 -18.51 16.31 -55.31
N GLY A 732 -17.59 15.73 -56.09
CA GLY A 732 -16.26 16.30 -56.34
C GLY A 732 -16.32 17.70 -56.97
N ARG A 733 -17.27 17.96 -57.88
CA ARG A 733 -17.49 19.32 -58.42
C ARG A 733 -17.94 20.32 -57.36
N LYS A 734 -18.79 19.89 -56.41
CA LYS A 734 -19.29 20.75 -55.33
C LYS A 734 -18.16 21.08 -54.34
N VAL A 735 -17.38 20.08 -53.95
CA VAL A 735 -16.19 20.26 -53.09
C VAL A 735 -15.19 21.22 -53.74
N THR A 736 -14.81 20.97 -55.00
CA THR A 736 -13.85 21.84 -55.71
C THR A 736 -14.40 23.25 -55.98
N LYS A 737 -15.71 23.43 -56.12
CA LYS A 737 -16.31 24.77 -56.31
C LYS A 737 -16.29 25.59 -55.03
N ASN A 738 -16.49 24.96 -53.88
CA ASN A 738 -16.66 25.61 -52.58
C ASN A 738 -15.43 25.49 -51.68
N GLY A 739 -14.24 25.27 -52.26
CA GLY A 739 -13.02 24.94 -51.52
C GLY A 739 -12.70 25.91 -50.39
N LEU A 740 -12.75 27.24 -50.64
CA LEU A 740 -12.48 28.25 -49.61
C LEU A 740 -13.44 28.16 -48.43
N THR A 741 -14.74 28.09 -48.71
CA THR A 741 -15.79 28.04 -47.68
C THR A 741 -15.68 26.77 -46.84
N ILE A 742 -15.37 25.64 -47.47
CA ILE A 742 -15.16 24.35 -46.79
C ILE A 742 -13.95 24.43 -45.85
N THR A 743 -12.83 24.98 -46.31
CA THR A 743 -11.62 25.10 -45.48
C THR A 743 -11.85 26.04 -44.29
N ILE A 744 -12.50 27.19 -44.50
CA ILE A 744 -12.83 28.12 -43.40
C ILE A 744 -13.77 27.45 -42.40
N PHE A 745 -14.82 26.77 -42.88
CA PHE A 745 -15.75 26.05 -42.02
C PHE A 745 -15.05 24.96 -41.21
N ALA A 746 -14.15 24.19 -41.82
CA ALA A 746 -13.37 23.16 -41.13
C ALA A 746 -12.51 23.76 -40.01
N ILE A 747 -11.81 24.86 -40.27
CA ILE A 747 -10.99 25.56 -39.25
C ILE A 747 -11.88 26.08 -38.11
N ILE A 748 -13.00 26.74 -38.42
CA ILE A 748 -13.93 27.25 -37.40
C ILE A 748 -14.48 26.09 -36.55
N LEU A 749 -14.84 24.98 -37.20
CA LEU A 749 -15.39 23.80 -36.53
C LEU A 749 -14.37 23.16 -35.59
N THR A 750 -13.09 23.08 -35.98
CA THR A 750 -12.06 22.40 -35.20
C THR A 750 -11.42 23.28 -34.13
N THR A 751 -11.50 24.61 -34.25
CA THR A 751 -10.87 25.55 -33.30
C THR A 751 -11.29 25.34 -31.84
N PRO A 752 -12.59 25.15 -31.49
CA PRO A 752 -12.98 24.87 -30.11
C PRO A 752 -12.42 23.55 -29.58
N PHE A 753 -12.31 22.53 -30.43
CA PHE A 753 -11.76 21.22 -30.03
C PHE A 753 -10.24 21.29 -29.84
N LEU A 754 -9.54 22.10 -30.64
CA LEU A 754 -8.12 22.36 -30.43
C LEU A 754 -7.86 23.02 -29.07
N TYR A 755 -8.73 23.92 -28.62
CA TYR A 755 -8.62 24.50 -27.28
C TYR A 755 -8.65 23.39 -26.21
N PHE A 756 -9.64 22.51 -26.23
CA PHE A 756 -9.71 21.37 -25.30
C PHE A 756 -8.52 20.42 -25.41
N ALA A 757 -8.03 20.16 -26.63
CA ALA A 757 -6.87 19.31 -26.84
C ALA A 757 -5.58 19.91 -26.27
N PHE A 758 -5.39 21.24 -26.33
CA PHE A 758 -4.22 21.91 -25.76
C PHE A 758 -4.32 22.14 -24.26
N THR A 759 -5.53 22.18 -23.69
CA THR A 759 -5.76 22.32 -22.25
C THR A 759 -6.09 21.00 -21.57
N MET A 760 -5.88 19.86 -22.23
CA MET A 760 -6.17 18.56 -21.64
C MET A 760 -5.14 18.25 -20.55
N ASN A 761 -5.62 17.69 -19.44
CA ASN A 761 -4.77 17.02 -18.47
C ASN A 761 -4.88 15.52 -18.72
N THR A 762 -3.73 14.87 -18.78
CA THR A 762 -3.60 13.42 -18.74
C THR A 762 -3.43 12.97 -17.31
N SER A 763 -3.86 11.75 -16.99
CA SER A 763 -3.81 11.22 -15.63
C SER A 763 -3.30 9.78 -15.60
N THR A 764 -2.69 9.43 -14.48
CA THR A 764 -2.21 8.10 -14.11
C THR A 764 -3.19 7.33 -13.22
N ASP A 765 -4.42 7.84 -13.03
CA ASP A 765 -5.45 7.22 -12.20
C ASP A 765 -5.96 5.90 -12.77
N MET A 766 -5.14 4.85 -12.61
CA MET A 766 -5.43 3.50 -13.07
C MET A 766 -6.61 2.90 -12.29
N LEU A 767 -6.77 3.30 -11.01
CA LEU A 767 -7.93 2.92 -10.20
C LEU A 767 -9.24 3.50 -10.74
N GLY A 768 -9.27 4.79 -11.05
CA GLY A 768 -10.42 5.42 -11.69
C GLY A 768 -10.75 4.83 -13.07
N MET A 769 -9.78 4.16 -13.71
CA MET A 769 -9.93 3.45 -14.97
C MET A 769 -10.33 1.97 -14.83
N LEU A 770 -10.43 1.44 -13.61
CA LEU A 770 -11.02 0.14 -13.35
C LEU A 770 -12.55 0.23 -13.31
N PRO A 771 -13.25 -0.79 -13.82
CA PRO A 771 -14.69 -0.96 -13.58
C PRO A 771 -15.04 -0.94 -12.09
N LYS A 772 -16.01 -0.09 -11.72
CA LYS A 772 -16.45 0.10 -10.32
C LYS A 772 -17.12 -1.13 -9.69
N ASP A 773 -17.45 -2.13 -10.50
CA ASP A 773 -18.01 -3.41 -10.05
C ASP A 773 -16.92 -4.42 -9.64
N PHE A 774 -15.64 -4.10 -9.80
CA PHE A 774 -14.56 -4.96 -9.31
C PHE A 774 -14.43 -4.89 -7.80
N GLU A 775 -14.26 -6.07 -7.20
CA GLU A 775 -14.15 -6.27 -5.76
C GLU A 775 -13.00 -5.44 -5.15
N GLY A 776 -11.83 -5.45 -5.80
CA GLY A 776 -10.66 -4.67 -5.37
C GLY A 776 -10.92 -3.17 -5.30
N THR A 777 -11.68 -2.64 -6.25
CA THR A 777 -12.08 -1.23 -6.27
C THR A 777 -13.08 -0.92 -5.15
N ILE A 778 -14.09 -1.78 -4.95
CA ILE A 778 -15.09 -1.61 -3.89
C ILE A 778 -14.44 -1.65 -2.51
N GLY A 779 -13.61 -2.67 -2.25
CA GLY A 779 -12.89 -2.81 -0.98
C GLY A 779 -12.03 -1.59 -0.68
N ARG A 780 -11.33 -1.07 -1.69
CA ARG A 780 -10.48 0.12 -1.56
C ARG A 780 -11.27 1.40 -1.31
N ASP A 781 -12.34 1.63 -2.06
CA ASP A 781 -13.22 2.78 -1.86
C ASP A 781 -13.78 2.77 -0.42
N ILE A 782 -14.17 1.61 0.10
CA ILE A 782 -14.64 1.45 1.48
C ILE A 782 -13.54 1.82 2.50
N LEU A 783 -12.30 1.36 2.30
CA LEU A 783 -11.18 1.70 3.18
C LEU A 783 -10.93 3.21 3.16
N SER A 784 -10.82 3.79 1.96
CA SER A 784 -10.52 5.21 1.75
C SER A 784 -11.58 6.13 2.33
N GLU A 785 -12.86 5.82 2.15
CA GLU A 785 -13.97 6.67 2.61
C GLU A 785 -14.27 6.54 4.11
N ARG A 786 -14.05 5.36 4.71
CA ARG A 786 -14.57 5.07 6.07
C ARG A 786 -13.50 4.94 7.15
N LEU A 787 -12.26 4.58 6.81
CA LEU A 787 -11.21 4.49 7.82
C LEU A 787 -10.58 5.85 8.10
N ALA A 788 -10.07 6.01 9.32
CA ALA A 788 -9.39 7.25 9.72
C ALA A 788 -8.12 7.49 8.89
N ILE A 789 -7.45 6.42 8.44
CA ILE A 789 -6.17 6.46 7.73
C ILE A 789 -6.26 6.90 6.27
N GLY A 790 -7.46 6.88 5.66
CA GLY A 790 -7.65 7.16 4.23
C GLY A 790 -7.27 5.97 3.34
N ASP A 791 -6.89 6.27 2.09
CA ASP A 791 -6.45 5.24 1.14
C ASP A 791 -5.16 4.56 1.66
N PRO A 792 -5.09 3.21 1.71
CA PRO A 792 -3.97 2.49 2.32
C PRO A 792 -2.65 2.56 1.54
N THR A 793 -2.56 3.29 0.44
CA THR A 793 -1.29 3.44 -0.31
C THR A 793 -0.56 4.73 0.02
N PRO A 794 0.51 4.65 0.81
CA PRO A 794 1.29 5.81 1.12
C PRO A 794 2.23 6.20 -0.02
N VAL A 795 2.55 7.48 -0.08
CA VAL A 795 3.80 7.94 -0.71
C VAL A 795 4.93 7.69 0.28
N GLN A 796 5.98 6.99 -0.14
CA GLN A 796 7.09 6.62 0.73
C GLN A 796 8.26 7.59 0.51
N VAL A 797 8.89 8.03 1.59
CA VAL A 797 10.09 8.90 1.54
C VAL A 797 11.18 8.29 2.41
N ILE A 798 12.31 7.95 1.80
CA ILE A 798 13.44 7.31 2.50
C ILE A 798 14.49 8.36 2.78
N PHE A 799 14.99 8.38 4.01
CA PHE A 799 16.15 9.15 4.42
C PHE A 799 17.30 8.19 4.66
N HIS A 800 18.29 8.25 3.78
CA HIS A 800 19.46 7.38 3.78
C HIS A 800 20.73 8.13 4.22
N ASN A 801 21.68 7.40 4.80
CA ASN A 801 22.98 7.91 5.25
C ASN A 801 22.92 9.13 6.18
N LEU A 802 22.05 9.10 7.21
CA LEU A 802 22.05 10.15 8.22
C LEU A 802 23.36 10.18 9.04
N LYS A 803 23.75 11.39 9.45
CA LYS A 803 24.92 11.60 10.31
C LYS A 803 24.75 10.93 11.68
N ASP A 804 23.55 11.04 12.23
CA ASP A 804 23.18 10.53 13.54
C ASP A 804 22.20 9.35 13.43
N ASN A 805 22.09 8.56 14.50
CA ASN A 805 21.13 7.46 14.58
C ASN A 805 19.68 8.02 14.47
N PRO A 806 18.80 7.43 13.63
CA PRO A 806 17.40 7.87 13.49
C PRO A 806 16.57 7.89 14.79
N LEU A 807 16.99 7.14 15.82
CA LEU A 807 16.36 7.09 17.13
C LEU A 807 16.92 8.11 18.12
N ASN A 808 17.89 8.93 17.72
CA ASN A 808 18.39 10.02 18.56
C ASN A 808 17.27 11.06 18.77
N THR A 809 17.09 11.54 20.00
CA THR A 809 16.03 12.50 20.37
C THR A 809 16.03 13.75 19.50
N SER A 810 17.20 14.23 19.05
CA SER A 810 17.31 15.37 18.12
C SER A 810 16.79 15.03 16.72
N VAL A 811 17.09 13.84 16.20
CA VAL A 811 16.61 13.38 14.89
C VAL A 811 15.10 13.14 14.94
N LEU A 812 14.58 12.55 16.02
CA LEU A 812 13.15 12.34 16.23
C LEU A 812 12.38 13.67 16.32
N ALA A 813 12.94 14.68 17.01
CA ALA A 813 12.38 16.03 17.05
C ALA A 813 12.35 16.69 15.66
N ASP A 814 13.47 16.68 14.92
CA ASP A 814 13.53 17.25 13.57
C ASP A 814 12.59 16.51 12.60
N THR A 815 12.51 15.18 12.70
CA THR A 815 11.61 14.33 11.90
C THR A 815 10.14 14.62 12.22
N GLY A 816 9.78 14.71 13.51
CA GLY A 816 8.43 15.06 13.93
C GLY A 816 8.03 16.46 13.48
N PHE A 817 8.94 17.42 13.57
CA PHE A 817 8.72 18.79 13.09
C PHE A 817 8.58 18.86 11.56
N LEU A 818 9.41 18.12 10.82
CA LEU A 818 9.29 17.98 9.37
C LEU A 818 7.90 17.45 9.00
N CYS A 819 7.44 16.39 9.65
CA CYS A 819 6.12 15.82 9.36
C CYS A 819 4.98 16.79 9.67
N PHE A 820 5.08 17.55 10.76
CA PHE A 820 4.12 18.60 11.08
C PHE A 820 4.07 19.68 10.01
N GLU A 821 5.22 20.17 9.55
CA GLU A 821 5.29 21.19 8.49
C GLU A 821 4.78 20.69 7.14
N ILE A 822 5.09 19.43 6.75
CA ILE A 822 4.52 18.81 5.55
C ILE A 822 2.99 18.79 5.65
N THR A 823 2.47 18.25 6.76
CA THR A 823 1.02 18.14 6.97
C THR A 823 0.33 19.51 6.95
N LEU A 824 0.91 20.50 7.64
CA LEU A 824 0.35 21.85 7.73
C LEU A 824 0.34 22.55 6.37
N ARG A 825 1.46 22.53 5.63
CA ARG A 825 1.59 23.24 4.35
C ARG A 825 0.71 22.61 3.28
N SER A 826 0.67 21.28 3.20
CA SER A 826 -0.16 20.56 2.23
C SER A 826 -1.66 20.72 2.51
N ASN A 827 -2.08 20.70 3.77
CA ASN A 827 -3.50 20.91 4.11
C ASN A 827 -3.98 22.36 3.98
N LEU A 828 -3.06 23.33 3.85
CA LEU A 828 -3.38 24.73 3.58
C LEU A 828 -3.35 25.07 2.08
N ASP A 829 -2.83 24.19 1.24
CA ASP A 829 -2.75 24.40 -0.20
C ASP A 829 -3.91 23.73 -0.93
N ASP A 830 -4.83 24.55 -1.46
CA ASP A 830 -5.97 24.07 -2.24
C ASP A 830 -5.57 23.45 -3.61
N LYS A 831 -4.29 23.53 -4.00
CA LYS A 831 -3.80 23.06 -5.31
C LYS A 831 -3.22 21.65 -5.31
N THR A 832 -2.91 21.11 -4.14
CA THR A 832 -2.36 19.77 -3.95
C THR A 832 -3.31 18.90 -3.12
N ALA A 833 -3.08 17.60 -3.05
CA ALA A 833 -3.80 16.74 -2.10
C ALA A 833 -3.35 17.05 -0.67
N GLY A 834 -4.31 16.97 0.25
CA GLY A 834 -4.02 17.09 1.67
C GLY A 834 -3.32 15.84 2.19
N VAL A 835 -2.56 16.01 3.26
CA VAL A 835 -1.94 14.92 4.00
C VAL A 835 -2.85 14.58 5.17
N ARG A 836 -3.35 13.34 5.16
CA ARG A 836 -4.22 12.79 6.20
C ARG A 836 -3.42 12.47 7.46
N LEU A 837 -2.33 11.73 7.29
CA LEU A 837 -1.37 11.40 8.35
C LEU A 837 -0.03 10.99 7.73
N ILE A 838 1.03 11.05 8.55
CA ILE A 838 2.35 10.55 8.16
C ILE A 838 2.82 9.56 9.23
N LYS A 839 3.30 8.38 8.84
CA LYS A 839 3.91 7.40 9.75
C LYS A 839 5.42 7.40 9.62
N THR A 840 6.13 7.29 10.74
CA THR A 840 7.60 7.29 10.83
C THR A 840 8.07 6.91 12.22
N THR A 841 9.38 6.86 12.46
CA THR A 841 9.99 6.68 13.79
C THR A 841 9.51 7.69 14.82
N ALA A 842 9.26 8.93 14.39
CA ALA A 842 8.70 9.95 15.26
C ALA A 842 7.21 9.64 15.57
N GLN A 843 6.40 9.38 14.56
CA GLN A 843 4.95 9.22 14.73
C GLN A 843 4.50 7.91 14.10
N PRO A 844 4.85 6.76 14.71
CA PRO A 844 4.60 5.45 14.11
C PRO A 844 3.10 5.16 14.00
N LEU A 845 2.31 5.77 14.88
CA LEU A 845 0.85 5.75 14.86
C LEU A 845 0.24 7.06 14.32
N GLY A 846 0.95 7.79 13.47
CA GLY A 846 0.46 9.06 12.88
C GLY A 846 0.26 10.19 13.90
N LEU A 847 0.61 9.98 15.17
CA LEU A 847 0.65 10.97 16.22
C LEU A 847 2.07 11.12 16.76
N LEU A 848 2.44 12.37 17.03
CA LEU A 848 3.72 12.71 17.64
C LEU A 848 3.82 12.09 19.04
N ILE A 849 4.90 11.35 19.27
CA ILE A 849 5.19 10.74 20.57
C ILE A 849 6.07 11.72 21.38
N PRO A 850 5.92 11.82 22.71
CA PRO A 850 6.83 12.61 23.54
C PRO A 850 8.20 11.93 23.69
N TYR A 851 9.12 12.09 22.72
CA TYR A 851 10.45 11.44 22.70
C TYR A 851 11.41 11.87 23.82
N GLN A 852 11.07 12.92 24.56
CA GLN A 852 11.90 13.40 25.67
C GLN A 852 11.81 12.47 26.87
N ASP A 853 10.76 11.66 26.91
CA ASP A 853 10.47 10.72 27.98
C ASP A 853 10.77 9.28 27.50
N PRO A 854 11.80 8.62 28.06
CA PRO A 854 12.19 7.26 27.71
C PRO A 854 11.04 6.24 27.79
N TYR A 855 10.07 6.47 28.69
CA TYR A 855 8.91 5.61 28.85
C TYR A 855 8.13 5.45 27.55
N TYR A 856 7.89 6.55 26.82
CA TYR A 856 7.12 6.51 25.58
C TYR A 856 7.91 5.89 24.42
N LEU A 857 9.23 6.09 24.38
CA LEU A 857 10.10 5.42 23.40
C LEU A 857 10.05 3.89 23.57
N GLU A 858 10.03 3.42 24.81
CA GLU A 858 9.90 1.99 25.12
C GLU A 858 8.48 1.46 24.87
N LEU A 859 7.45 2.23 25.22
CA LEU A 859 6.05 1.88 24.96
C LEU A 859 5.73 1.72 23.47
N TYR A 860 6.34 2.54 22.61
CA TYR A 860 6.10 2.53 21.16
C TYR A 860 7.20 1.84 20.35
N ALA A 861 8.22 1.25 20.99
CA ALA A 861 9.37 0.63 20.31
C ALA A 861 8.93 -0.35 19.21
N ASP A 862 7.93 -1.16 19.51
CA ASP A 862 7.30 -2.14 18.62
C ASP A 862 6.65 -1.57 17.36
N PHE A 863 6.24 -0.30 17.41
CA PHE A 863 5.64 0.42 16.28
C PHE A 863 6.67 1.29 15.55
N ILE A 864 7.78 1.63 16.21
CA ILE A 864 8.92 2.38 15.63
C ILE A 864 9.82 1.47 14.80
N GLU A 865 10.04 0.23 15.27
CA GLU A 865 10.95 -0.75 14.67
C GLU A 865 10.79 -0.92 13.14
N PRO A 866 9.57 -0.98 12.56
CA PRO A 866 9.41 -1.09 11.12
C PRO A 866 10.02 0.07 10.33
N TYR A 867 10.06 1.28 10.91
CA TYR A 867 10.45 2.50 10.21
C TYR A 867 11.95 2.81 10.28
N VAL A 868 12.74 2.02 11.02
CA VAL A 868 14.18 2.25 11.20
C VAL A 868 15.01 1.02 10.83
N SER A 869 16.10 1.24 10.09
CA SER A 869 17.04 0.18 9.74
C SER A 869 17.88 -0.21 10.96
N LYS A 870 17.93 -1.51 11.27
CA LYS A 870 18.84 -2.04 12.30
C LYS A 870 20.32 -2.00 11.89
N LYS A 871 20.60 -1.87 10.58
CA LYS A 871 21.94 -2.02 10.00
C LYS A 871 22.61 -0.69 9.63
N SER A 872 21.83 0.37 9.46
CA SER A 872 22.29 1.65 8.94
C SER A 872 21.54 2.82 9.56
N ASN A 873 22.10 4.03 9.44
CA ASN A 873 21.40 5.26 9.79
C ASN A 873 20.40 5.61 8.69
N THR A 874 19.33 4.84 8.57
CA THR A 874 18.30 4.97 7.54
C THR A 874 16.94 4.77 8.16
N PHE A 875 15.99 5.64 7.82
CA PHE A 875 14.58 5.52 8.20
C PHE A 875 13.70 5.95 7.02
N TYR A 876 12.40 5.67 7.08
CA TYR A 876 11.47 6.15 6.07
C TYR A 876 10.18 6.74 6.66
N LEU A 877 9.51 7.54 5.85
CA LEU A 877 8.19 8.12 6.09
C LEU A 877 7.17 7.45 5.18
N GLU A 878 5.95 7.25 5.67
CA GLU A 878 4.77 6.91 4.87
C GLU A 878 3.77 8.04 4.96
N ILE A 879 3.48 8.68 3.83
CA ILE A 879 2.57 9.81 3.74
C ILE A 879 1.26 9.32 3.15
N PHE A 880 0.20 9.35 3.95
CA PHE A 880 -1.15 8.97 3.54
C PHE A 880 -1.92 10.24 3.14
N LEU A 881 -2.50 10.23 1.94
CA LEU A 881 -3.22 11.37 1.39
C LEU A 881 -4.70 11.32 1.77
N ASP A 882 -5.34 12.48 1.80
CA ASP A 882 -6.77 12.62 2.06
C ASP A 882 -7.67 12.30 0.85
N LYS A 883 -7.04 12.04 -0.29
CA LYS A 883 -7.66 11.74 -1.60
C LYS A 883 -7.03 10.50 -2.21
N ASN A 884 -7.63 10.03 -3.31
CA ASN A 884 -7.05 8.98 -4.15
C ASN A 884 -5.60 9.38 -4.52
N PRO A 885 -4.60 8.53 -4.25
CA PRO A 885 -3.18 8.80 -4.51
C PRO A 885 -2.84 9.03 -6.00
N TYR A 886 -3.73 8.70 -6.93
CA TYR A 886 -3.50 8.79 -8.37
C TYR A 886 -4.32 9.91 -9.06
N ASP A 887 -5.13 10.66 -8.30
CA ASP A 887 -5.81 11.88 -8.73
C ASP A 887 -4.80 12.97 -9.13
N ASP A 888 -5.15 13.83 -10.09
CA ASP A 888 -4.42 15.04 -10.48
C ASP A 888 -3.87 15.87 -9.29
N LEU A 889 -4.62 16.03 -8.19
CA LEU A 889 -4.17 16.76 -6.99
C LEU A 889 -3.09 16.01 -6.22
N SER A 890 -3.21 14.69 -6.14
CA SER A 890 -2.21 13.80 -5.53
C SER A 890 -0.96 13.71 -6.38
N GLU A 891 -1.10 13.67 -7.71
CA GLU A 891 0.03 13.75 -8.64
C GLU A 891 0.83 15.04 -8.43
N ARG A 892 0.15 16.19 -8.29
CA ARG A 892 0.82 17.48 -7.98
C ARG A 892 1.52 17.45 -6.63
N PHE A 893 0.90 16.87 -5.60
CA PHE A 893 1.56 16.68 -4.32
C PHE A 893 2.85 15.87 -4.48
N VAL A 894 2.79 14.72 -5.15
CA VAL A 894 3.94 13.84 -5.42
C VAL A 894 5.03 14.54 -6.23
N GLN A 895 4.63 15.40 -7.16
CA GLN A 895 5.54 16.23 -7.96
C GLN A 895 6.28 17.26 -7.10
N GLU A 896 5.57 17.98 -6.23
CA GLU A 896 6.11 19.10 -5.44
C GLU A 896 6.80 18.63 -4.14
N LEU A 897 6.51 17.41 -3.68
CA LEU A 897 7.01 16.84 -2.42
C LEU A 897 8.54 16.92 -2.26
N PRO A 898 9.39 16.63 -3.27
CA PRO A 898 10.83 16.76 -3.12
C PRO A 898 11.28 18.19 -2.83
N GLU A 899 10.70 19.17 -3.52
CA GLU A 899 11.01 20.59 -3.30
C GLU A 899 10.49 21.05 -1.95
N LEU A 900 9.29 20.61 -1.55
CA LEU A 900 8.68 20.91 -0.26
C LEU A 900 9.55 20.43 0.91
N ILE A 901 10.01 19.18 0.88
CA ILE A 901 10.85 18.62 1.94
C ILE A 901 12.18 19.38 2.03
N GLN A 902 12.85 19.61 0.90
CA GLN A 902 14.11 20.35 0.87
C GLN A 902 13.94 21.80 1.35
N GLN A 903 12.82 22.45 1.00
CA GLN A 903 12.50 23.79 1.47
C GLN A 903 12.31 23.81 2.99
N ILE A 904 11.56 22.87 3.57
CA ILE A 904 11.33 22.78 5.01
C ILE A 904 12.66 22.56 5.76
N ILE A 905 13.48 21.60 5.32
CA ILE A 905 14.77 21.28 5.95
C ILE A 905 15.68 22.52 6.01
N ASN A 906 15.74 23.30 4.92
CA ASN A 906 16.57 24.48 4.83
C ASN A 906 16.01 25.70 5.60
N GLU A 907 14.71 25.98 5.47
CA GLU A 907 14.05 27.12 6.13
C GLU A 907 14.00 26.99 7.65
N LYS A 908 13.83 25.76 8.14
CA LYS A 908 13.62 25.45 9.55
C LYS A 908 14.91 25.03 10.25
N HIS A 909 16.03 25.01 9.52
CA HIS A 909 17.34 24.64 10.03
C HIS A 909 17.34 23.26 10.72
N LEU A 910 16.77 22.25 10.04
CA LEU A 910 16.76 20.86 10.53
C LEU A 910 18.12 20.20 10.29
N ASP A 911 19.11 20.62 11.08
CA ASP A 911 20.54 20.30 10.88
C ASP A 911 20.84 18.80 10.94
N THR A 912 20.03 18.00 11.67
CA THR A 912 20.23 16.55 11.78
C THR A 912 19.84 15.81 10.49
N LEU A 913 18.90 16.37 9.72
CA LEU A 913 18.45 15.83 8.44
C LEU A 913 19.27 16.39 7.26
N GLN A 914 20.05 17.45 7.47
CA GLN A 914 20.90 18.05 6.43
C GLN A 914 22.03 17.10 6.01
N GLY A 915 22.05 16.77 4.72
CA GLY A 915 23.03 15.88 4.10
C GLY A 915 22.57 14.43 3.98
N ALA A 916 21.35 14.09 4.41
CA ALA A 916 20.73 12.81 4.10
C ALA A 916 20.40 12.73 2.60
N GLU A 917 20.58 11.54 2.03
CA GLU A 917 20.11 11.21 0.68
C GLU A 917 18.62 10.87 0.78
N ILE A 918 17.77 11.59 0.05
CA ILE A 918 16.31 11.48 0.17
C ILE A 918 15.74 10.88 -1.11
N TYR A 919 15.14 9.69 -1.01
CA TYR A 919 14.53 8.99 -2.13
C TYR A 919 13.01 8.93 -1.99
N PHE A 920 12.30 8.99 -3.12
CA PHE A 920 10.83 9.00 -3.17
C PHE A 920 10.32 7.74 -3.85
N LEU A 921 9.50 6.97 -3.12
CA LEU A 921 8.93 5.70 -3.54
C LEU A 921 7.40 5.68 -3.38
N GLY A 922 6.82 4.49 -3.60
CA GLY A 922 5.39 4.24 -3.63
C GLY A 922 4.84 4.20 -5.05
N LEU A 923 3.72 3.51 -5.23
CA LEU A 923 3.10 3.28 -6.53
C LEU A 923 2.76 4.61 -7.22
N ALA A 924 2.24 5.59 -6.48
CA ALA A 924 1.92 6.92 -6.99
C ALA A 924 3.14 7.65 -7.56
N ARG A 925 4.29 7.56 -6.89
CA ARG A 925 5.55 8.14 -7.39
C ARG A 925 6.02 7.44 -8.66
N GLY A 926 5.96 6.11 -8.66
CA GLY A 926 6.30 5.30 -9.83
C GLY A 926 5.50 5.66 -11.09
N LEU A 927 4.17 5.74 -10.95
CA LEU A 927 3.29 6.14 -12.05
C LEU A 927 3.52 7.59 -12.50
N TYR A 928 3.77 8.50 -11.57
CA TYR A 928 4.15 9.88 -11.91
C TYR A 928 5.44 9.92 -12.73
N GLU A 929 6.47 9.14 -12.37
CA GLU A 929 7.72 9.07 -13.14
C GLU A 929 7.47 8.51 -14.56
N ILE A 930 6.61 7.49 -14.73
CA ILE A 930 6.22 6.97 -16.05
C ILE A 930 5.60 8.08 -16.91
N LYS A 931 4.63 8.81 -16.34
CA LYS A 931 3.96 9.90 -17.04
C LYS A 931 4.94 11.02 -17.38
N LYS A 932 5.79 11.42 -16.44
CA LYS A 932 6.82 12.46 -16.63
C LYS A 932 7.79 12.08 -17.75
N VAL A 933 8.34 10.86 -17.74
CA VAL A 933 9.22 10.36 -18.81
C VAL A 933 8.52 10.40 -20.17
N THR A 934 7.21 10.15 -20.21
CA THR A 934 6.41 10.21 -21.44
C THR A 934 6.16 11.64 -21.91
N ASP A 935 5.82 12.54 -20.98
CA ASP A 935 5.62 13.95 -21.24
C ASP A 935 6.92 14.59 -21.75
N ASP A 936 8.08 14.21 -21.19
CA ASP A 936 9.41 14.64 -21.63
C ASP A 936 9.80 14.05 -22.99
N ALA A 937 9.32 12.85 -23.34
CA ALA A 937 9.53 12.25 -24.65
C ALA A 937 8.71 12.96 -25.76
N PHE A 938 7.55 13.51 -25.44
CA PHE A 938 6.62 14.06 -26.43
C PHE A 938 7.22 15.21 -27.28
N PRO A 939 7.88 16.24 -26.70
CA PRO A 939 8.59 17.28 -27.46
C PRO A 939 9.73 16.78 -28.36
N ILE A 940 10.28 15.59 -28.09
CA ILE A 940 11.34 14.97 -28.88
C ILE A 940 10.75 14.17 -30.04
N VAL A 941 9.74 13.34 -29.78
CA VAL A 941 9.10 12.47 -30.79
C VAL A 941 8.40 13.31 -31.86
N LEU A 942 7.68 14.36 -31.45
CA LEU A 942 6.84 15.17 -32.32
C LEU A 942 7.60 15.74 -33.55
N PRO A 943 8.71 16.48 -33.40
CA PRO A 943 9.46 17.01 -34.54
C PRO A 943 10.09 15.91 -35.38
N ILE A 944 10.51 14.79 -34.78
CA ILE A 944 11.12 13.68 -35.51
C ILE A 944 10.12 13.02 -36.45
N VAL A 945 8.91 12.72 -35.96
CA VAL A 945 7.83 12.16 -36.78
C VAL A 945 7.48 13.13 -37.91
N ILE A 946 7.23 14.41 -37.60
CA ILE A 946 6.87 15.43 -38.60
C ILE A 946 7.96 15.54 -39.68
N PHE A 947 9.22 15.61 -39.27
CA PHE A 947 10.34 15.78 -40.19
C PHE A 947 10.59 14.51 -41.02
N GLY A 948 10.58 13.33 -40.40
CA GLY A 948 10.76 12.05 -41.07
C GLY A 948 9.67 11.79 -42.11
N VAL A 949 8.41 11.99 -41.73
CA VAL A 949 7.26 11.95 -42.62
C VAL A 949 7.42 12.97 -43.76
N TYR A 950 7.76 14.22 -43.43
CA TYR A 950 7.94 15.27 -44.42
C TYR A 950 8.98 14.86 -45.47
N ILE A 951 10.13 14.28 -45.06
CA ILE A 951 11.17 13.82 -45.98
C ILE A 951 10.63 12.76 -46.93
N VAL A 952 9.94 11.73 -46.43
CA VAL A 952 9.43 10.66 -47.30
C VAL A 952 8.40 11.20 -48.28
N LEU A 953 7.46 12.02 -47.82
CA LEU A 953 6.45 12.63 -48.68
C LEU A 953 7.08 13.62 -49.67
N PHE A 954 8.10 14.36 -49.26
CA PHE A 954 8.85 15.28 -50.13
C PHE A 954 9.54 14.52 -51.27
N ILE A 955 10.20 13.41 -50.96
CA ILE A 955 10.81 12.52 -51.96
C ILE A 955 9.73 11.93 -52.87
N LEU A 956 8.62 11.48 -52.28
CA LEU A 956 7.54 10.80 -52.97
C LEU A 956 6.79 11.73 -53.94
N PHE A 957 6.44 12.95 -53.53
CA PHE A 957 5.68 13.88 -54.37
C PHE A 957 6.56 14.82 -55.17
N GLY A 958 7.79 15.06 -54.73
CA GLY A 958 8.71 16.03 -55.32
C GLY A 958 8.18 17.46 -55.23
N SER A 959 7.45 17.80 -54.16
CA SER A 959 6.81 19.10 -53.93
C SER A 959 7.08 19.56 -52.50
N TYR A 960 7.35 20.85 -52.29
CA TYR A 960 7.60 21.42 -50.96
C TYR A 960 6.31 21.53 -50.12
N PHE A 961 5.22 22.00 -50.73
CA PHE A 961 4.02 22.39 -49.98
C PHE A 961 3.02 21.26 -49.81
N THR A 962 3.02 20.27 -50.70
CA THR A 962 2.09 19.14 -50.61
C THR A 962 2.31 18.34 -49.32
N PRO A 963 3.54 17.93 -48.95
CA PRO A 963 3.80 17.27 -47.67
C PRO A 963 3.36 18.09 -46.45
N ILE A 964 3.71 19.38 -46.40
CA ILE A 964 3.37 20.26 -45.27
C ILE A 964 1.86 20.31 -45.06
N ARG A 965 1.11 20.48 -46.15
CA ARG A 965 -0.35 20.46 -46.11
C ARG A 965 -0.88 19.17 -45.50
N LEU A 966 -0.36 18.02 -45.94
CA LEU A 966 -0.83 16.71 -45.48
C LEU A 966 -0.62 16.54 -43.97
N ILE A 967 0.55 16.94 -43.48
CA ILE A 967 0.85 16.95 -42.06
C ILE A 967 -0.15 17.83 -41.31
N ILE A 968 -0.39 19.07 -41.77
CA ILE A 968 -1.34 19.99 -41.12
C ILE A 968 -2.77 19.41 -41.08
N THR A 969 -3.23 18.79 -42.16
CA THR A 969 -4.59 18.22 -42.20
C THR A 969 -4.77 17.02 -41.25
N ILE A 970 -3.72 16.23 -41.04
CA ILE A 970 -3.72 15.12 -40.08
C ILE A 970 -3.60 15.65 -38.64
N SER A 971 -2.73 16.64 -38.40
CA SER A 971 -2.66 17.29 -37.09
C SER A 971 -4.00 17.91 -36.69
N LEU A 972 -4.77 18.43 -37.65
CA LEU A 972 -6.11 18.94 -37.42
C LEU A 972 -7.10 17.85 -37.00
N SER A 973 -7.04 16.64 -37.58
CA SER A 973 -7.90 15.52 -37.18
C SER A 973 -7.50 14.93 -35.84
N ILE A 974 -6.20 14.85 -35.53
CA ILE A 974 -5.69 14.48 -34.20
C ILE A 974 -6.23 15.45 -33.16
N GLY A 975 -6.04 16.76 -33.36
CA GLY A 975 -6.49 17.78 -32.41
C GLY A 975 -8.01 17.81 -32.23
N PHE A 976 -8.78 17.61 -33.31
CA PHE A 976 -10.23 17.43 -33.19
C PHE A 976 -10.60 16.20 -32.35
N THR A 977 -9.94 15.08 -32.60
CA THR A 977 -10.18 13.82 -31.89
C THR A 977 -9.88 13.98 -30.40
N LEU A 978 -8.72 14.54 -30.04
CA LEU A 978 -8.35 14.82 -28.64
C LEU A 978 -9.38 15.73 -27.95
N GLY A 979 -9.84 16.79 -28.62
CA GLY A 979 -10.90 17.64 -28.07
C GLY A 979 -12.22 16.89 -27.84
N VAL A 980 -12.58 15.95 -28.73
CA VAL A 980 -13.74 15.07 -28.51
C VAL A 980 -13.50 14.11 -27.36
N MET A 981 -12.29 13.58 -27.21
CA MET A 981 -11.93 12.70 -26.08
C MET A 981 -12.15 13.40 -24.75
N VAL A 982 -11.66 14.63 -24.59
CA VAL A 982 -11.87 15.43 -23.38
C VAL A 982 -13.36 15.63 -23.10
N LEU A 983 -14.15 16.02 -24.12
CA LEU A 983 -15.59 16.22 -23.94
C LEU A 983 -16.36 14.94 -23.62
N LEU A 984 -15.95 13.80 -24.16
CA LEU A 984 -16.67 12.55 -24.01
C LEU A 984 -16.26 11.80 -22.73
N PHE A 985 -14.97 11.64 -22.48
CA PHE A 985 -14.46 10.83 -21.37
C PHE A 985 -14.36 11.65 -20.09
N SER A 986 -13.66 12.79 -20.12
CA SER A 986 -13.51 13.63 -18.93
C SER A 986 -14.84 14.29 -18.51
N PHE A 987 -15.54 14.96 -19.43
CA PHE A 987 -16.82 15.60 -19.08
C PHE A 987 -18.04 14.67 -19.13
N GLY A 988 -18.08 13.70 -20.05
CA GLY A 988 -19.25 12.85 -20.26
C GLY A 988 -19.28 11.63 -19.34
N PHE A 989 -18.21 10.84 -19.34
CA PHE A 989 -18.11 9.61 -18.54
C PHE A 989 -17.45 9.81 -17.18
N GLN A 990 -16.87 10.98 -16.90
CA GLN A 990 -16.09 11.27 -15.69
C GLN A 990 -14.91 10.31 -15.51
N VAL A 991 -14.25 9.98 -16.63
CA VAL A 991 -13.06 9.13 -16.68
C VAL A 991 -11.87 10.01 -17.06
N PRO A 992 -10.74 9.90 -16.34
CA PRO A 992 -9.51 10.63 -16.66
C PRO A 992 -8.97 10.24 -18.04
N ILE A 993 -8.30 11.16 -18.74
CA ILE A 993 -7.68 10.87 -20.03
C ILE A 993 -6.38 10.10 -19.83
N PHE A 994 -6.27 8.94 -20.46
CA PHE A 994 -5.07 8.10 -20.38
C PHE A 994 -3.80 8.81 -20.87
N TRP A 995 -2.73 8.78 -20.05
CA TRP A 995 -1.51 9.54 -20.29
C TRP A 995 -0.77 9.21 -21.58
N LEU A 996 -0.83 7.97 -22.03
CA LEU A 996 -0.16 7.54 -23.26
C LEU A 996 -0.95 7.90 -24.54
N LEU A 997 -2.24 8.24 -24.40
CA LEU A 997 -3.16 8.42 -25.51
C LEU A 997 -2.73 9.51 -26.51
N PRO A 998 -2.32 10.74 -26.10
CA PRO A 998 -1.92 11.78 -27.05
C PRO A 998 -0.71 11.38 -27.90
N LEU A 999 0.32 10.80 -27.27
CA LEU A 999 1.54 10.36 -27.93
C LEU A 999 1.25 9.24 -28.93
N MET A 1000 0.46 8.25 -28.50
CA MET A 1000 0.09 7.12 -29.36
C MET A 1000 -0.83 7.55 -30.50
N LEU A 1001 -1.84 8.38 -30.24
CA LEU A 1001 -2.73 8.93 -31.27
C LEU A 1001 -1.96 9.71 -32.32
N PHE A 1002 -1.04 10.57 -31.88
CA PHE A 1002 -0.19 11.32 -32.79
C PHE A 1002 0.69 10.39 -33.63
N SER A 1003 1.42 9.47 -33.00
CA SER A 1003 2.40 8.62 -33.69
C SER A 1003 1.75 7.63 -34.65
N ILE A 1004 0.66 6.98 -34.22
CA ILE A 1004 -0.12 6.04 -35.03
C ILE A 1004 -0.75 6.73 -36.23
N LEU A 1005 -1.41 7.88 -36.04
CA LEU A 1005 -2.09 8.55 -37.16
C LEU A 1005 -1.14 9.28 -38.09
N MET A 1006 -0.03 9.82 -37.59
CA MET A 1006 1.00 10.37 -38.47
C MET A 1006 1.66 9.27 -39.29
N GLY A 1007 1.78 8.05 -38.76
CA GLY A 1007 2.20 6.88 -39.53
C GLY A 1007 1.15 6.45 -40.55
N LEU A 1008 -0.01 6.00 -40.07
CA LEU A 1008 -1.07 5.34 -40.84
C LEU A 1008 -1.95 6.29 -41.65
N GLY A 1009 -2.22 7.48 -41.13
CA GLY A 1009 -3.10 8.47 -41.77
C GLY A 1009 -2.56 8.99 -43.10
N LEU A 1010 -1.26 8.86 -43.37
CA LEU A 1010 -0.65 9.31 -44.63
C LEU A 1010 -0.88 8.36 -45.81
N ASP A 1011 -1.10 7.08 -45.53
CA ASP A 1011 -1.23 6.02 -46.54
C ASP A 1011 -2.31 6.37 -47.55
N TYR A 1012 -3.45 6.73 -46.97
CA TYR A 1012 -4.52 7.52 -47.53
C TYR A 1012 -4.15 8.47 -48.67
N ASP A 1013 -3.28 9.42 -48.30
CA ASP A 1013 -3.05 10.65 -49.06
C ASP A 1013 -2.10 10.38 -50.19
N ILE A 1014 -1.16 9.48 -49.93
CA ILE A 1014 -0.31 8.90 -50.95
C ILE A 1014 -1.19 8.35 -52.07
N PHE A 1015 -2.21 7.55 -51.78
CA PHE A 1015 -3.07 6.99 -52.84
C PHE A 1015 -3.90 8.04 -53.58
N LEU A 1016 -4.54 8.98 -52.86
CA LEU A 1016 -5.35 10.02 -53.51
C LEU A 1016 -4.48 10.96 -54.35
N VAL A 1017 -3.41 11.51 -53.77
CA VAL A 1017 -2.57 12.52 -54.41
C VAL A 1017 -1.73 11.94 -55.53
N THR A 1018 -1.23 10.70 -55.41
CA THR A 1018 -0.57 10.02 -56.55
C THR A 1018 -1.52 9.85 -57.72
N ARG A 1019 -2.79 9.50 -57.48
CA ARG A 1019 -3.78 9.38 -58.56
C ARG A 1019 -4.16 10.73 -59.16
N ILE A 1020 -4.30 11.78 -58.35
CA ILE A 1020 -4.48 13.16 -58.84
C ILE A 1020 -3.31 13.56 -59.73
N LYS A 1021 -2.08 13.32 -59.26
CA LYS A 1021 -0.86 13.62 -60.00
C LYS A 1021 -0.79 12.84 -61.31
N GLU A 1022 -1.14 11.56 -61.31
CA GLU A 1022 -1.18 10.73 -62.50
C GLU A 1022 -2.12 11.31 -63.57
N TYR A 1023 -3.29 11.83 -63.18
CA TYR A 1023 -4.21 12.49 -64.11
C TYR A 1023 -3.72 13.87 -64.57
N TYR A 1024 -3.11 14.63 -63.68
CA TYR A 1024 -2.49 15.92 -64.02
C TYR A 1024 -1.35 15.74 -65.02
N ASP A 1025 -0.46 14.77 -64.81
CA ASP A 1025 0.66 14.44 -65.70
C ASP A 1025 0.18 13.91 -67.07
N LYS A 1026 -1.04 13.36 -67.15
CA LYS A 1026 -1.72 13.00 -68.42
C LYS A 1026 -2.29 14.21 -69.17
N GLY A 1027 -2.11 15.43 -68.65
CA GLY A 1027 -2.53 16.68 -69.29
C GLY A 1027 -3.92 17.18 -68.90
N LEU A 1028 -4.55 16.61 -67.86
CA LEU A 1028 -5.82 17.12 -67.34
C LEU A 1028 -5.61 18.39 -66.51
N SER A 1029 -6.61 19.27 -66.51
CA SER A 1029 -6.59 20.43 -65.62
C SER A 1029 -6.59 19.99 -64.14
N ASN A 1030 -6.01 20.80 -63.25
CA ASN A 1030 -5.89 20.45 -61.82
C ASN A 1030 -7.25 20.05 -61.20
N ARG A 1031 -8.31 20.79 -61.56
CA ARG A 1031 -9.68 20.52 -61.10
C ARG A 1031 -10.23 19.20 -61.63
N GLU A 1032 -10.06 18.93 -62.93
CA GLU A 1032 -10.55 17.68 -63.54
C GLU A 1032 -9.78 16.47 -63.03
N ALA A 1033 -8.47 16.61 -62.81
CA ALA A 1033 -7.62 15.58 -62.21
C ALA A 1033 -8.10 15.21 -60.80
N ILE A 1034 -8.43 16.21 -59.97
CA ILE A 1034 -9.01 15.99 -58.63
C ILE A 1034 -10.34 15.23 -58.70
N ILE A 1035 -11.27 15.67 -59.56
CA ILE A 1035 -12.60 15.04 -59.68
C ILE A 1035 -12.48 13.59 -60.18
N GLN A 1036 -11.60 13.35 -61.16
CA GLN A 1036 -11.43 12.01 -61.74
C GLN A 1036 -10.72 11.06 -60.77
N ALA A 1037 -9.75 11.55 -60.00
CA ALA A 1037 -9.14 10.78 -58.92
C ALA A 1037 -10.18 10.38 -57.86
N LEU A 1038 -11.03 11.31 -57.44
CA LEU A 1038 -12.09 11.05 -56.47
C LEU A 1038 -13.10 9.99 -56.96
N ASP A 1039 -13.54 10.02 -58.23
CA ASP A 1039 -14.50 8.99 -58.76
C ASP A 1039 -13.94 7.57 -58.66
N HIS A 1040 -12.63 7.40 -58.75
CA HIS A 1040 -11.98 6.09 -58.76
C HIS A 1040 -11.45 5.64 -57.39
N THR A 1041 -11.09 6.56 -56.50
CA THR A 1041 -10.41 6.23 -55.23
C THR A 1041 -11.29 6.37 -54.00
N ALA A 1042 -12.34 7.21 -54.05
CA ALA A 1042 -13.13 7.54 -52.85
C ALA A 1042 -13.72 6.30 -52.16
N VAL A 1043 -14.27 5.35 -52.93
CA VAL A 1043 -14.91 4.15 -52.35
C VAL A 1043 -13.89 3.20 -51.74
N ILE A 1044 -12.72 3.05 -52.39
CA ILE A 1044 -11.64 2.19 -51.89
C ILE A 1044 -11.14 2.77 -50.57
N ILE A 1045 -10.85 4.07 -50.56
CA ILE A 1045 -10.39 4.81 -49.39
C ILE A 1045 -11.37 4.69 -48.21
N THR A 1046 -12.66 4.94 -48.43
CA THR A 1046 -13.67 4.84 -47.36
C THR A 1046 -13.82 3.41 -46.85
N SER A 1047 -13.72 2.41 -47.74
CA SER A 1047 -13.83 1.01 -47.35
C SER A 1047 -12.66 0.57 -46.47
N CYS A 1048 -11.43 0.97 -46.86
CA CYS A 1048 -10.23 0.77 -46.06
C CYS A 1048 -10.30 1.50 -44.71
N GLY A 1049 -10.75 2.76 -44.71
CA GLY A 1049 -10.94 3.52 -43.48
C GLY A 1049 -11.95 2.88 -42.51
N ILE A 1050 -13.07 2.36 -43.01
CA ILE A 1050 -14.04 1.62 -42.18
C ILE A 1050 -13.41 0.33 -41.63
N LEU A 1051 -12.65 -0.39 -42.45
CA LEU A 1051 -11.98 -1.62 -42.03
C LEU A 1051 -10.98 -1.35 -40.91
N MET A 1052 -10.10 -0.37 -41.12
CA MET A 1052 -9.07 0.02 -40.16
C MET A 1052 -9.70 0.58 -38.88
N ALA A 1053 -10.70 1.46 -38.98
CA ALA A 1053 -11.40 1.98 -37.81
C ALA A 1053 -12.11 0.87 -37.02
N THR A 1054 -12.68 -0.12 -37.70
CA THR A 1054 -13.30 -1.28 -37.04
C THR A 1054 -12.26 -2.11 -36.30
N ALA A 1055 -11.07 -2.29 -36.88
CA ALA A 1055 -9.99 -3.03 -36.24
C ALA A 1055 -9.51 -2.36 -34.95
N TYR A 1056 -9.45 -1.03 -34.88
CA TYR A 1056 -9.16 -0.33 -33.62
C TYR A 1056 -10.37 -0.25 -32.67
N ALA A 1057 -11.59 -0.14 -33.21
CA ALA A 1057 -12.81 -0.08 -32.42
C ALA A 1057 -13.06 -1.37 -31.61
N THR A 1058 -12.46 -2.51 -31.99
CA THR A 1058 -12.56 -3.74 -31.19
C THR A 1058 -11.90 -3.63 -29.83
N LEU A 1059 -10.92 -2.73 -29.64
CA LEU A 1059 -10.34 -2.41 -28.33
C LEU A 1059 -11.41 -1.89 -27.35
N MET A 1060 -12.49 -1.29 -27.87
CA MET A 1060 -13.64 -0.86 -27.05
C MET A 1060 -14.42 -2.01 -26.42
N LEU A 1061 -14.17 -3.25 -26.82
CA LEU A 1061 -14.77 -4.44 -26.20
C LEU A 1061 -14.14 -4.79 -24.85
N SER A 1062 -12.97 -4.21 -24.52
CA SER A 1062 -12.34 -4.38 -23.22
C SER A 1062 -13.23 -3.87 -22.09
N LYS A 1063 -13.06 -4.40 -20.87
CA LYS A 1063 -13.62 -3.78 -19.66
C LYS A 1063 -12.79 -2.61 -19.16
N LEU A 1064 -11.50 -2.56 -19.48
CA LEU A 1064 -10.57 -1.52 -19.03
C LEU A 1064 -10.82 -0.21 -19.78
N TRP A 1065 -10.97 0.90 -19.03
CA TRP A 1065 -11.31 2.20 -19.63
C TRP A 1065 -10.23 2.72 -20.58
N HIS A 1066 -8.95 2.56 -20.25
CA HIS A 1066 -7.85 3.03 -21.11
C HIS A 1066 -7.82 2.34 -22.49
N LEU A 1067 -8.12 1.04 -22.58
CA LEU A 1067 -8.24 0.34 -23.87
C LEU A 1067 -9.46 0.82 -24.67
N ARG A 1068 -10.58 1.12 -24.00
CA ARG A 1068 -11.77 1.71 -24.65
C ARG A 1068 -11.49 3.09 -25.21
N GLU A 1069 -10.79 3.92 -24.44
CA GLU A 1069 -10.37 5.25 -24.86
C GLU A 1069 -9.49 5.20 -26.10
N LEU A 1070 -8.44 4.38 -26.06
CA LEU A 1070 -7.54 4.16 -27.20
C LEU A 1070 -8.33 3.69 -28.43
N GLY A 1071 -9.16 2.66 -28.29
CA GLY A 1071 -9.99 2.14 -29.38
C GLY A 1071 -10.90 3.17 -30.02
N PHE A 1072 -11.61 3.95 -29.19
CA PHE A 1072 -12.50 5.00 -29.66
C PHE A 1072 -11.74 6.14 -30.33
N ALA A 1073 -10.64 6.61 -29.73
CA ALA A 1073 -9.82 7.69 -30.27
C ALA A 1073 -9.28 7.33 -31.67
N PHE A 1074 -8.65 6.16 -31.82
CA PHE A 1074 -8.14 5.72 -33.11
C PHE A 1074 -9.26 5.53 -34.13
N ALA A 1075 -10.35 4.85 -33.76
CA ALA A 1075 -11.46 4.61 -34.67
C ALA A 1075 -12.09 5.93 -35.17
N LEU A 1076 -12.36 6.87 -34.27
CA LEU A 1076 -12.91 8.18 -34.60
C LEU A 1076 -11.97 8.95 -35.52
N ALA A 1077 -10.68 9.00 -35.19
CA ALA A 1077 -9.72 9.74 -35.97
C ALA A 1077 -9.52 9.17 -37.37
N ILE A 1078 -9.48 7.83 -37.51
CA ILE A 1078 -9.37 7.15 -38.80
C ILE A 1078 -10.63 7.41 -39.64
N ILE A 1079 -11.83 7.32 -39.05
CA ILE A 1079 -13.08 7.63 -39.76
C ILE A 1079 -13.07 9.09 -40.22
N LEU A 1080 -12.71 10.02 -39.33
CA LEU A 1080 -12.66 11.44 -39.64
C LEU A 1080 -11.66 11.73 -40.76
N ASP A 1081 -10.47 11.14 -40.69
CA ASP A 1081 -9.44 11.30 -41.73
C ASP A 1081 -9.94 10.77 -43.08
N THR A 1082 -10.38 9.51 -43.11
CA THR A 1082 -10.71 8.79 -44.35
C THR A 1082 -11.96 9.31 -45.04
N THR A 1083 -12.86 9.97 -44.31
CA THR A 1083 -14.10 10.53 -44.85
C THR A 1083 -14.04 12.05 -45.00
N VAL A 1084 -13.94 12.79 -43.90
CA VAL A 1084 -14.07 14.26 -43.90
C VAL A 1084 -12.81 14.91 -44.41
N ILE A 1085 -11.64 14.55 -43.86
CA ILE A 1085 -10.39 15.20 -44.25
C ILE A 1085 -10.06 14.86 -45.69
N ARG A 1086 -10.04 13.57 -46.02
CA ARG A 1086 -9.52 13.06 -47.28
C ARG A 1086 -10.43 13.26 -48.49
N LEU A 1087 -11.75 13.13 -48.32
CA LEU A 1087 -12.69 13.27 -49.45
C LEU A 1087 -13.18 14.70 -49.64
N ILE A 1088 -13.07 15.55 -48.61
CA ILE A 1088 -13.62 16.91 -48.62
C ILE A 1088 -12.51 17.95 -48.44
N LEU A 1089 -11.80 17.94 -47.31
CA LEU A 1089 -10.85 19.00 -46.96
C LEU A 1089 -9.60 18.99 -47.86
N VAL A 1090 -9.01 17.83 -48.14
CA VAL A 1090 -7.81 17.70 -48.98
C VAL A 1090 -8.07 18.18 -50.41
N PRO A 1091 -9.14 17.75 -51.12
CA PRO A 1091 -9.50 18.30 -52.44
C PRO A 1091 -9.79 19.81 -52.40
N ALA A 1092 -10.43 20.30 -51.34
CA ALA A 1092 -10.73 21.73 -51.16
C ALA A 1092 -9.44 22.56 -51.07
N ILE A 1093 -8.48 22.16 -50.23
CA ILE A 1093 -7.20 22.86 -50.07
C ILE A 1093 -6.34 22.71 -51.34
N MET A 1094 -6.35 21.55 -52.00
CA MET A 1094 -5.66 21.36 -53.28
C MET A 1094 -6.17 22.33 -54.36
N MET A 1095 -7.47 22.59 -54.40
CA MET A 1095 -8.03 23.59 -55.31
C MET A 1095 -7.53 25.01 -54.97
N LEU A 1096 -7.37 25.36 -53.69
CA LEU A 1096 -6.86 26.68 -53.28
C LEU A 1096 -5.38 26.87 -53.62
N MET A 1097 -4.58 25.82 -53.49
CA MET A 1097 -3.13 25.87 -53.68
C MET A 1097 -2.71 25.83 -55.15
N GLU A 1098 -3.60 25.55 -56.10
CA GLU A 1098 -3.38 25.32 -57.54
C GLU A 1098 -1.92 25.03 -57.96
N LYS A 1099 -1.14 26.09 -58.24
CA LYS A 1099 0.26 26.02 -58.71
C LYS A 1099 1.22 25.48 -57.65
N LEU A 1100 1.03 25.84 -56.38
CA LEU A 1100 1.90 25.46 -55.25
C LEU A 1100 1.91 23.96 -54.98
N ASN A 1101 0.85 23.23 -55.34
CA ASN A 1101 0.77 21.77 -55.18
C ASN A 1101 1.95 21.02 -55.84
N TRP A 1102 2.51 21.58 -56.91
CA TRP A 1102 3.46 20.89 -57.78
C TRP A 1102 4.84 21.58 -57.85
N VAL A 1103 5.14 22.51 -56.94
CA VAL A 1103 6.42 23.24 -56.92
C VAL A 1103 7.48 22.43 -56.16
N GLY A 1104 8.58 22.10 -56.83
CA GLY A 1104 9.70 21.35 -56.23
C GLY A 1104 11.04 21.49 -56.97
N PRO A 1105 12.09 20.78 -56.52
CA PRO A 1105 13.41 20.82 -57.14
C PRO A 1105 13.39 20.31 -58.59
N LYS A 1106 13.99 21.08 -59.52
CA LYS A 1106 14.02 20.75 -60.97
C LYS A 1106 14.57 19.35 -61.28
N ARG A 1107 15.48 18.80 -60.45
CA ARG A 1107 16.06 17.46 -60.65
C ARG A 1107 15.04 16.33 -60.40
N LEU A 1108 14.26 16.44 -59.33
CA LEU A 1108 13.22 15.46 -58.99
C LEU A 1108 12.04 15.52 -59.98
N MET A 1109 11.70 16.73 -60.46
CA MET A 1109 10.67 16.90 -61.49
C MET A 1109 11.10 16.33 -62.86
N ARG A 1110 12.37 16.50 -63.27
CA ARG A 1110 12.88 16.00 -64.57
C ARG A 1110 13.08 14.49 -64.64
N ALA A 1111 13.56 13.86 -63.56
CA ALA A 1111 13.78 12.41 -63.53
C ALA A 1111 12.49 11.65 -63.87
N ARG A 1112 11.34 12.16 -63.44
CA ARG A 1112 10.01 11.54 -63.65
C ARG A 1112 9.33 11.91 -64.95
N HIS A 1113 9.48 13.13 -65.47
CA HIS A 1113 9.02 13.44 -66.84
C HIS A 1113 9.66 12.52 -67.89
N HIS A 1114 10.92 12.13 -67.66
CA HIS A 1114 11.63 11.19 -68.52
C HIS A 1114 11.04 9.78 -68.51
N ASP A 1115 10.46 9.34 -67.40
CA ASP A 1115 9.77 8.06 -67.28
C ASP A 1115 8.39 8.09 -67.97
N ALA A 1116 7.66 9.21 -67.88
CA ALA A 1116 6.39 9.41 -68.59
C ALA A 1116 6.58 9.38 -70.12
N GLU A 1117 7.58 10.08 -70.65
CA GLU A 1117 7.94 10.03 -72.08
C GLU A 1117 8.40 8.65 -72.53
N PHE A 1118 9.16 7.94 -71.69
CA PHE A 1118 9.58 6.56 -71.96
C PHE A 1118 8.36 5.62 -72.04
N LEU A 1119 7.41 5.78 -71.12
CA LEU A 1119 6.18 4.96 -71.08
C LEU A 1119 5.26 5.23 -72.27
N GLN A 1120 5.16 6.48 -72.73
CA GLN A 1120 4.40 6.83 -73.93
C GLN A 1120 5.00 6.15 -75.18
N LYS A 1121 6.33 6.17 -75.30
CA LYS A 1121 7.06 5.46 -76.37
C LYS A 1121 6.91 3.94 -76.31
N VAL A 1122 6.86 3.35 -75.10
CA VAL A 1122 6.63 1.89 -74.93
C VAL A 1122 5.18 1.52 -75.27
N LYS A 1123 4.20 2.35 -74.90
CA LYS A 1123 2.78 2.14 -75.23
C LYS A 1123 2.56 2.19 -76.74
N GLU A 1124 3.13 3.19 -77.42
CA GLU A 1124 3.13 3.29 -78.88
C GLU A 1124 3.78 2.07 -79.55
N LYS A 1125 4.88 1.54 -78.99
CA LYS A 1125 5.49 0.28 -79.49
C LYS A 1125 4.63 -0.96 -79.27
N SER A 1126 3.86 -1.00 -78.17
CA SER A 1126 3.01 -2.15 -77.82
C SER A 1126 1.70 -2.22 -78.62
N SER A 1127 1.21 -1.08 -79.13
CA SER A 1127 -0.04 -0.97 -79.92
C SER A 1127 0.13 -1.18 -81.43
N LEU A 1128 1.35 -1.32 -81.92
CA LEU A 1128 1.63 -1.56 -83.35
C LEU A 1128 1.25 -2.99 -83.76
N LYS A 1129 0.64 -3.13 -84.94
CA LYS A 1129 0.32 -4.45 -85.52
C LYS A 1129 1.62 -5.24 -85.78
N PRO A 1130 1.59 -6.58 -85.82
CA PRO A 1130 2.81 -7.40 -86.00
C PRO A 1130 3.61 -7.05 -87.26
N GLU A 1131 2.93 -6.60 -88.31
CA GLU A 1131 3.55 -6.17 -89.58
C GLU A 1131 4.33 -4.85 -89.42
N GLU A 1132 3.83 -3.88 -88.64
CA GLU A 1132 4.50 -2.60 -88.37
C GLU A 1132 5.67 -2.73 -87.39
N LYS A 1133 5.72 -3.79 -86.57
CA LYS A 1133 6.85 -4.08 -85.69
C LYS A 1133 8.11 -4.49 -86.47
N LYS A 1134 7.96 -5.22 -87.57
CA LYS A 1134 9.09 -5.65 -88.43
C LYS A 1134 9.68 -4.50 -89.25
N GLU A 1135 8.87 -3.49 -89.58
CA GLU A 1135 9.31 -2.35 -90.37
C GLU A 1135 10.04 -1.28 -89.54
N LYS A 1136 9.75 -1.19 -88.23
CA LYS A 1136 10.44 -0.30 -87.28
C LYS A 1136 11.65 -0.93 -86.58
N GLU A 1137 11.89 -2.23 -86.76
CA GLU A 1137 13.07 -2.95 -86.27
C GLU A 1137 14.21 -3.06 -87.30
N LYS A 1138 13.94 -2.73 -88.57
CA LYS A 1138 14.96 -2.37 -89.56
C LYS A 1138 15.31 -0.89 -89.41
#